data_AF-A0A9Q0AN36-F1
#
_entry.id   AF-A0A9Q0AN36-F1
#
_cell.length_a   1.000
_cell.length_b   1.000
_cell.length_c   1.000
_cell.angle_alpha   90.00
_cell.angle_beta   90.00
_cell.angle_gamma   90.00
#
_symmetry.space_group_name_H-M   'P 1'
#
loop_
_entity.id
_entity.type
_entity.pdbx_description
1 polymer ?
#
loop_
_entity_poly.entity_id
_entity_poly.type
_entity_poly.pdbx_seq_one_letter_code
_entity_poly.pdbx_strand_id
1 'polypeptide(L)'
;MAPPTTANDNHKQADAFIAYAHELHNRLRDRKSENQIRQLRAELESQIRAAKSYSLRKSRRYEPLDAAGTDLWNLCTRLNREQDGDSTTSLRQTLTLGRVFAFSLVSLAHGSNNASVPELIRLTRISLKAGRSCIGKVPTSGDGELECALLTLQKAADYNGLLQGQRHGMPDDEVVACKRLEVEYFILRTALSWKEGRLDVAEHMYGKSETLRDDLDPTTAEKLTDTLFEIGRDFLGKNDSPMATKWLERAYEVISSQELEKLSREATELRLAVCQALVQALLQLGTSESYHRAENIVSYIESELGDKVLVLLLRLEILLKVPGEVFESDAYAKVLRRLYRAASLSDSMFKLVVSHIRKLDDRSPTLACQVLDDFIASHVIPSQRDDWLGRAVLIRVHMSTNQRDSIETTDGLQKLLDQVDLGTEQPLAADTSITILTTQQMTLYLGYKLAIRSGDQDMASRCIDLVSSAASNDPKFLYACCVDAQESGNELCLLKALKELANKYEIIKPDVHFPALLRVTIRLQISILAKEDLPSIDSDIIINDLCETFEGVLGVLQRDPRAGDGSKLFSVTELNWFCKNAYNLGISHANDWGLQYVIRMFDVCLLIIEHYPKDLPGQEMGDISLRGLFCNFMVAVAYAALARAQDKIEVQLQNYVKMRKHIRGFDIKLEAHLAHLDNESKEDLQAKLGTLLVFDFEAAISLKAWDDLVVIARKAQTCKSLRSLQAMADCILRAEKPPMQTLYSALRTIINEIWKLEGFDINKLAKYLRCLTQATLPDKDLSLGLIKETCDHVKRAENTEKPFPKLELEWFATTAFNQGVDYYEAHEDELSKKWISQAFTLAHYHRDGGVLEKALQEHHTRLKWD
;
A
#
# COMPACT_ATOMS: atom_id res chain seq x y z
N MET A 1 80.99 23.12 -21.08
CA MET A 1 80.85 23.76 -22.41
C MET A 1 79.59 23.22 -23.07
N ALA A 2 78.47 23.92 -22.90
CA ALA A 2 77.30 23.77 -23.79
C ALA A 2 77.58 24.61 -25.06
N PRO A 3 77.08 24.22 -26.24
CA PRO A 3 77.39 24.95 -27.47
C PRO A 3 76.83 26.38 -27.39
N PRO A 4 77.49 27.36 -28.03
CA PRO A 4 77.00 28.73 -28.06
C PRO A 4 75.75 28.77 -28.94
N THR A 5 74.56 28.91 -28.34
CA THR A 5 73.34 29.23 -29.08
C THR A 5 73.53 30.57 -29.78
N THR A 6 73.60 30.52 -31.10
CA THR A 6 73.78 31.70 -31.94
C THR A 6 72.56 32.61 -31.79
N ALA A 7 72.73 33.92 -31.94
CA ALA A 7 71.63 34.88 -31.87
C ALA A 7 70.46 34.58 -32.85
N ASN A 8 70.71 33.72 -33.85
CA ASN A 8 69.75 33.27 -34.85
C ASN A 8 68.82 32.16 -34.35
N ASP A 9 69.28 31.27 -33.45
CA ASP A 9 68.44 30.20 -32.89
C ASP A 9 67.48 30.73 -31.81
N ASN A 10 67.84 31.86 -31.17
CA ASN A 10 66.96 32.56 -30.23
C ASN A 10 65.71 33.17 -30.91
N HIS A 11 65.82 33.66 -32.15
CA HIS A 11 64.63 34.16 -32.87
C HIS A 11 63.74 33.03 -33.34
N LYS A 12 64.31 31.91 -33.82
CA LYS A 12 63.53 30.74 -34.24
C LYS A 12 62.63 30.20 -33.12
N GLN A 13 63.14 30.13 -31.89
CA GLN A 13 62.34 29.65 -30.76
C GLN A 13 61.26 30.67 -30.34
N ALA A 14 61.57 31.97 -30.38
CA ALA A 14 60.60 33.02 -30.11
C ALA A 14 59.48 33.04 -31.17
N ASP A 15 59.83 32.86 -32.45
CA ASP A 15 58.88 32.79 -33.56
C ASP A 15 58.04 31.50 -33.51
N ALA A 16 58.60 30.39 -33.03
CA ALA A 16 57.86 29.16 -32.76
C ALA A 16 56.79 29.35 -31.67
N PHE A 17 57.10 30.10 -30.61
CA PHE A 17 56.11 30.44 -29.58
C PHE A 17 54.99 31.35 -30.12
N ILE A 18 55.32 32.31 -31.01
CA ILE A 18 54.33 33.16 -31.68
C ILE A 18 53.42 32.32 -32.59
N ALA A 19 53.99 31.42 -33.39
CA ALA A 19 53.22 30.51 -34.25
C ALA A 19 52.26 29.64 -33.43
N TYR A 20 52.75 29.06 -32.33
CA TYR A 20 51.91 28.29 -31.41
C TYR A 20 50.82 29.12 -30.74
N ALA A 21 51.10 30.38 -30.34
CA ALA A 21 50.10 31.28 -29.77
C ALA A 21 48.95 31.57 -30.76
N HIS A 22 49.24 31.78 -32.04
CA HIS A 22 48.23 31.96 -33.08
C HIS A 22 47.43 30.67 -33.35
N GLU A 23 48.10 29.52 -33.39
CA GLU A 23 47.44 28.22 -33.55
C GLU A 23 46.46 27.97 -32.38
N LEU A 24 46.93 28.19 -31.15
CA LEU A 24 46.15 28.08 -29.93
C LEU A 24 44.96 29.04 -29.94
N HIS A 25 45.15 30.28 -30.39
CA HIS A 25 44.09 31.27 -30.49
C HIS A 25 42.91 30.78 -31.35
N ASN A 26 43.19 30.11 -32.48
CA ASN A 26 42.16 29.52 -33.33
C ASN A 26 41.56 28.27 -32.69
N ARG A 27 42.42 27.38 -32.18
CA ARG A 27 42.06 26.13 -31.52
C ARG A 27 41.20 26.32 -30.25
N LEU A 28 41.24 27.48 -29.60
CA LEU A 28 40.39 27.79 -28.43
C LEU A 28 39.00 28.32 -28.80
N ARG A 29 38.79 28.79 -30.04
CA ARG A 29 37.46 29.27 -30.51
C ARG A 29 36.55 28.15 -31.00
N ASP A 30 37.12 27.09 -31.55
CA ASP A 30 36.36 25.92 -31.97
C ASP A 30 35.90 25.13 -30.74
N ARG A 31 34.58 24.94 -30.57
CA ARG A 31 34.00 24.21 -29.42
C ARG A 31 34.44 22.74 -29.49
N LYS A 32 35.40 22.35 -28.66
CA LYS A 32 36.08 21.05 -28.71
C LYS A 32 35.43 19.95 -27.88
N SER A 33 35.63 18.71 -28.32
CA SER A 33 35.36 17.50 -27.52
C SER A 33 36.32 17.40 -26.33
N GLU A 34 35.91 16.72 -25.26
CA GLU A 34 36.68 16.62 -24.01
C GLU A 34 38.10 16.04 -24.18
N ASN A 35 38.26 15.05 -25.08
CA ASN A 35 39.57 14.47 -25.39
C ASN A 35 40.54 15.46 -26.06
N GLN A 36 40.02 16.32 -26.95
CA GLN A 36 40.83 17.35 -27.59
C GLN A 36 41.26 18.45 -26.61
N ILE A 37 40.44 18.73 -25.59
CA ILE A 37 40.78 19.68 -24.52
C ILE A 37 41.92 19.12 -23.66
N ARG A 38 41.86 17.84 -23.28
CA ARG A 38 42.95 17.19 -22.52
C ARG A 38 44.27 17.17 -23.29
N GLN A 39 44.23 16.92 -24.60
CA GLN A 39 45.44 16.94 -25.44
C GLN A 39 46.03 18.35 -25.56
N LEU A 40 45.18 19.37 -25.78
CA LEU A 40 45.60 20.78 -25.81
C LEU A 40 46.24 21.21 -24.49
N ARG A 41 45.72 20.73 -23.36
CA ARG A 41 46.29 20.98 -22.03
C ARG A 41 47.73 20.46 -21.92
N ALA A 42 47.97 19.20 -22.29
CA ALA A 42 49.30 18.61 -22.21
C ALA A 42 50.32 19.34 -23.11
N GLU A 43 49.89 19.76 -24.30
CA GLU A 43 50.70 20.60 -25.20
C GLU A 43 51.04 21.96 -24.56
N LEU A 44 50.06 22.63 -23.94
CA LEU A 44 50.26 23.88 -23.22
C LEU A 44 51.26 23.76 -22.06
N GLU A 45 51.13 22.72 -21.24
CA GLU A 45 52.05 22.47 -20.12
C GLU A 45 53.49 22.22 -20.61
N SER A 46 53.66 21.60 -21.77
CA SER A 46 54.97 21.46 -22.41
C SER A 46 55.54 22.81 -22.87
N GLN A 47 54.72 23.63 -23.54
CA GLN A 47 55.13 24.94 -24.04
C GLN A 47 55.45 25.94 -22.92
N ILE A 48 54.71 25.91 -21.81
CA ILE A 48 55.01 26.71 -20.61
C ILE A 48 56.37 26.32 -20.02
N ARG A 49 56.66 25.02 -19.92
CA ARG A 49 57.97 24.53 -19.45
C ARG A 49 59.12 24.94 -20.39
N ALA A 50 58.89 24.92 -21.70
CA ALA A 50 59.85 25.40 -22.69
C ALA A 50 60.08 26.91 -22.60
N ALA A 51 59.02 27.70 -22.38
CA ALA A 51 59.13 29.15 -22.19
C ALA A 51 59.88 29.50 -20.88
N LYS A 52 59.68 28.73 -19.80
CA LYS A 52 60.36 28.91 -18.50
C LYS A 52 61.87 28.73 -18.59
N SER A 53 62.36 27.76 -19.38
CA SER A 53 63.80 27.48 -19.54
C SER A 53 64.50 28.40 -20.54
N TYR A 54 63.73 29.20 -21.28
CA TYR A 54 64.22 30.07 -22.34
C TYR A 54 64.52 31.49 -21.83
N SER A 55 65.55 32.14 -22.38
CA SER A 55 65.95 33.50 -22.01
C SER A 55 66.37 34.30 -23.23
N LEU A 56 65.69 35.42 -23.50
CA LEU A 56 66.10 36.37 -24.53
C LEU A 56 67.22 37.26 -24.00
N ARG A 57 68.38 37.25 -24.67
CA ARG A 57 69.58 38.05 -24.30
C ARG A 57 69.57 39.52 -24.78
N LYS A 58 68.46 40.07 -25.30
CA LYS A 58 68.45 41.43 -25.90
C LYS A 58 67.90 42.50 -24.94
N SER A 59 68.51 43.68 -24.96
CA SER A 59 68.12 44.88 -24.17
C SER A 59 66.89 45.65 -24.64
N ARG A 60 66.17 45.20 -25.69
CA ARG A 60 64.99 45.90 -26.23
C ARG A 60 63.79 44.97 -26.36
N ARG A 61 62.61 45.52 -26.07
CA ARG A 61 61.31 44.85 -26.12
C ARG A 61 61.07 44.15 -27.47
N TYR A 62 60.70 42.88 -27.45
CA TYR A 62 60.31 42.14 -28.66
C TYR A 62 58.80 42.29 -28.88
N GLU A 63 58.41 43.35 -29.59
CA GLU A 63 57.00 43.75 -29.81
C GLU A 63 56.11 42.63 -30.37
N PRO A 64 56.53 41.79 -31.35
CA PRO A 64 55.67 40.74 -31.88
C PRO A 64 55.28 39.68 -30.83
N LEU A 65 56.19 39.37 -29.90
CA LEU A 65 55.96 38.40 -28.84
C LEU A 65 55.05 38.98 -27.74
N ASP A 66 55.20 40.26 -27.42
CA ASP A 66 54.30 40.97 -26.50
C ASP A 66 52.88 41.10 -27.07
N ALA A 67 52.75 41.39 -28.37
CA ALA A 67 51.46 41.46 -29.06
C ALA A 67 50.75 40.09 -29.04
N ALA A 68 51.43 39.03 -29.47
CA ALA A 68 50.88 37.67 -29.48
C ALA A 68 50.46 37.21 -28.07
N GLY A 69 51.28 37.50 -27.04
CA GLY A 69 50.94 37.21 -25.65
C GLY A 69 49.74 38.00 -25.16
N THR A 70 49.65 39.29 -25.49
CA THR A 70 48.52 40.15 -25.08
C THR A 70 47.20 39.74 -25.75
N ASP A 71 47.24 39.38 -27.04
CA ASP A 71 46.06 38.92 -27.78
C ASP A 71 45.53 37.60 -27.23
N LEU A 72 46.43 36.65 -26.97
CA LEU A 72 46.08 35.36 -26.35
C LEU A 72 45.51 35.57 -24.94
N TRP A 73 46.11 36.46 -24.14
CA TRP A 73 45.61 36.79 -22.81
C TRP A 73 44.16 37.31 -22.85
N ASN A 74 43.89 38.25 -23.77
CA ASN A 74 42.56 38.84 -23.94
C ASN A 74 41.55 37.80 -24.43
N LEU A 75 41.93 36.91 -25.35
CA LEU A 75 41.07 35.82 -25.79
C LEU A 75 40.71 34.90 -24.62
N CYS A 76 41.70 34.37 -23.90
CA CYS A 76 41.46 33.47 -22.77
C CYS A 76 40.60 34.14 -21.69
N THR A 77 40.78 35.43 -21.46
CA THR A 77 39.96 36.19 -20.50
C THR A 77 38.51 36.33 -20.95
N ARG A 78 38.25 36.61 -22.25
CA ARG A 78 36.89 36.68 -22.80
C ARG A 78 36.20 35.33 -22.77
N LEU A 79 36.85 34.28 -23.29
CA LEU A 79 36.30 32.93 -23.31
C LEU A 79 35.96 32.44 -21.90
N ASN A 80 36.80 32.76 -20.90
CA ASN A 80 36.53 32.38 -19.52
C ASN A 80 35.37 33.15 -18.87
N ARG A 81 35.02 34.34 -19.38
CA ARG A 81 33.83 35.12 -18.95
C ARG A 81 32.54 34.65 -19.61
N GLU A 82 32.62 34.15 -20.83
CA GLU A 82 31.47 33.61 -21.59
C GLU A 82 31.02 32.23 -21.06
N GLN A 83 31.76 31.61 -20.14
CA GLN A 83 31.43 30.30 -19.56
C GLN A 83 30.53 30.42 -18.32
N ASP A 84 29.23 30.70 -18.53
CA ASP A 84 28.24 30.63 -17.46
C ASP A 84 28.02 29.17 -17.01
N GLY A 85 28.17 28.92 -15.69
CA GLY A 85 27.64 27.76 -14.95
C GLY A 85 28.11 26.34 -15.33
N ASP A 86 27.90 25.92 -16.58
CA ASP A 86 27.83 24.53 -17.04
C ASP A 86 29.09 24.00 -17.75
N SER A 87 30.17 24.78 -17.80
CA SER A 87 31.39 24.37 -18.51
C SER A 87 32.18 23.30 -17.78
N THR A 88 32.61 22.23 -18.48
CA THR A 88 33.53 21.21 -17.97
C THR A 88 34.79 21.80 -17.34
N THR A 89 35.14 21.40 -16.11
CA THR A 89 36.34 21.83 -15.36
C THR A 89 37.62 21.84 -16.21
N SER A 90 37.74 20.88 -17.14
CA SER A 90 38.89 20.74 -18.04
C SER A 90 39.13 21.94 -18.97
N LEU A 91 38.06 22.60 -19.44
CA LEU A 91 38.19 23.75 -20.34
C LEU A 91 38.66 25.00 -19.58
N ARG A 92 38.13 25.24 -18.38
CA ARG A 92 38.58 26.33 -17.50
C ARG A 92 40.07 26.20 -17.16
N GLN A 93 40.51 24.99 -16.82
CA GLN A 93 41.94 24.71 -16.55
C GLN A 93 42.82 24.99 -17.78
N THR A 94 42.35 24.63 -18.97
CA THR A 94 43.06 24.87 -20.23
C THR A 94 43.17 26.38 -20.54
N LEU A 95 42.10 27.15 -20.30
CA LEU A 95 42.11 28.62 -20.45
C LEU A 95 43.04 29.29 -19.43
N THR A 96 43.10 28.77 -18.20
CA THR A 96 44.06 29.23 -17.17
C THR A 96 45.50 29.01 -17.61
N LEU A 97 45.85 27.82 -18.10
CA LEU A 97 47.19 27.54 -18.64
C LEU A 97 47.50 28.41 -19.86
N GLY A 98 46.52 28.67 -20.72
CA GLY A 98 46.66 29.63 -21.81
C GLY A 98 47.05 31.04 -21.33
N ARG A 99 46.51 31.50 -20.19
CA ARG A 99 46.89 32.79 -19.58
C ARG A 99 48.30 32.78 -18.99
N VAL A 100 48.74 31.65 -18.43
CA VAL A 100 50.13 31.48 -17.95
C VAL A 100 51.11 31.51 -19.12
N PHE A 101 50.78 30.81 -20.22
CA PHE A 101 51.58 30.84 -21.44
C PHE A 101 51.66 32.25 -22.03
N ALA A 102 50.52 32.93 -22.16
CA ALA A 102 50.44 34.32 -22.59
C ALA A 102 51.32 35.26 -21.73
N PHE A 103 51.24 35.13 -20.40
CA PHE A 103 52.13 35.86 -19.49
C PHE A 103 53.61 35.52 -19.73
N SER A 104 53.94 34.24 -19.94
CA SER A 104 55.32 33.82 -20.21
C SER A 104 55.87 34.51 -21.47
N LEU A 105 55.07 34.66 -22.53
CA LEU A 105 55.46 35.40 -23.73
C LEU A 105 55.70 36.88 -23.44
N VAL A 106 54.79 37.53 -22.72
CA VAL A 106 54.91 38.94 -22.33
C VAL A 106 56.14 39.18 -21.44
N SER A 107 56.40 38.27 -20.51
CA SER A 107 57.58 38.27 -19.62
C SER A 107 58.89 38.13 -20.42
N LEU A 108 58.93 37.19 -21.37
CA LEU A 108 60.08 36.98 -22.26
C LEU A 108 60.33 38.16 -23.20
N ALA A 109 59.27 38.87 -23.62
CA ALA A 109 59.39 40.01 -24.52
C ALA A 109 60.11 41.22 -23.88
N HIS A 110 60.11 41.36 -22.56
CA HIS A 110 60.65 42.55 -21.86
C HIS A 110 62.09 42.37 -21.35
N GLY A 111 62.55 41.14 -21.13
CA GLY A 111 63.89 40.87 -20.60
C GLY A 111 64.07 41.30 -19.13
N SER A 112 64.91 40.58 -18.38
CA SER A 112 64.90 40.63 -16.90
C SER A 112 65.49 41.89 -16.25
N ASN A 113 66.27 42.74 -16.96
CA ASN A 113 67.16 43.71 -16.30
C ASN A 113 66.98 45.21 -16.65
N ASN A 114 66.14 45.61 -17.61
CA ASN A 114 66.06 47.01 -18.08
C ASN A 114 64.62 47.57 -18.23
N ALA A 115 63.62 46.98 -17.58
CA ALA A 115 62.25 47.47 -17.66
C ALA A 115 62.07 48.78 -16.87
N SER A 116 61.30 49.71 -17.44
CA SER A 116 60.90 50.96 -16.75
C SER A 116 59.91 50.69 -15.61
N VAL A 117 59.78 51.63 -14.68
CA VAL A 117 58.83 51.51 -13.54
C VAL A 117 57.40 51.18 -14.00
N PRO A 118 56.81 51.86 -15.00
CA PRO A 118 55.47 51.53 -15.50
C PRO A 118 55.38 50.12 -16.12
N GLU A 119 56.44 49.67 -16.79
CA GLU A 119 56.51 48.33 -17.36
C GLU A 119 56.60 47.25 -16.28
N LEU A 120 57.40 47.48 -15.23
CA LEU A 120 57.48 46.60 -14.07
C LEU A 120 56.13 46.54 -13.35
N ILE A 121 55.45 47.67 -13.13
CA ILE A 121 54.08 47.70 -12.58
C ILE A 121 53.12 46.87 -13.46
N ARG A 122 53.20 46.99 -14.78
CA ARG A 122 52.39 46.19 -15.73
C ARG A 122 52.70 44.70 -15.60
N LEU A 123 53.98 44.33 -15.62
CA LEU A 123 54.44 42.94 -15.55
C LEU A 123 54.06 42.28 -14.22
N THR A 124 54.27 42.97 -13.09
CA THR A 124 53.83 42.51 -11.77
C THR A 124 52.31 42.32 -11.76
N ARG A 125 51.53 43.28 -12.28
CA ARG A 125 50.06 43.17 -12.32
C ARG A 125 49.58 41.98 -13.16
N ILE A 126 50.15 41.76 -14.34
CA ILE A 126 49.78 40.62 -15.20
C ILE A 126 50.20 39.31 -14.52
N SER A 127 51.39 39.28 -13.92
CA SER A 127 51.89 38.11 -13.17
C SER A 127 50.97 37.72 -12.02
N LEU A 128 50.58 38.67 -11.17
CA LEU A 128 49.66 38.43 -10.05
C LEU A 128 48.28 37.99 -10.55
N LYS A 129 47.77 38.55 -11.66
CA LYS A 129 46.53 38.09 -12.30
C LYS A 129 46.64 36.66 -12.84
N ALA A 130 47.80 36.28 -13.38
CA ALA A 130 48.05 34.93 -13.88
C ALA A 130 48.11 33.94 -12.71
N GLY A 131 48.88 34.27 -11.67
CA GLY A 131 49.00 33.47 -10.45
C GLY A 131 47.65 33.27 -9.74
N ARG A 132 46.86 34.32 -9.59
CA ARG A 132 45.49 34.23 -9.02
C ARG A 132 44.60 33.26 -9.80
N SER A 133 44.71 33.25 -11.13
CA SER A 133 43.90 32.36 -11.99
C SER A 133 44.28 30.89 -11.80
N CYS A 134 45.53 30.62 -11.38
CA CYS A 134 46.04 29.27 -11.12
C CYS A 134 45.73 28.78 -9.69
N ILE A 135 45.59 29.68 -8.72
CA ILE A 135 45.36 29.30 -7.32
C ILE A 135 43.93 28.77 -7.08
N GLY A 136 42.95 29.22 -7.88
CA GLY A 136 41.61 28.63 -8.02
C GLY A 136 40.71 28.56 -6.77
N LYS A 137 39.38 28.63 -6.95
CA LYS A 137 38.38 28.47 -5.86
C LYS A 137 37.94 27.01 -5.59
N VAL A 138 38.35 26.06 -6.44
CA VAL A 138 37.93 24.64 -6.43
C VAL A 138 39.13 23.76 -6.07
N PRO A 139 38.97 22.62 -5.37
CA PRO A 139 40.07 21.69 -5.12
C PRO A 139 40.67 21.19 -6.44
N THR A 140 41.88 21.66 -6.73
CA THR A 140 42.67 21.26 -7.90
C THR A 140 43.35 19.94 -7.59
N SER A 141 42.99 18.89 -8.32
CA SER A 141 43.63 17.57 -8.29
C SER A 141 44.91 17.48 -9.14
N GLY A 142 45.43 18.61 -9.65
CA GLY A 142 46.56 18.63 -10.57
C GLY A 142 47.73 19.49 -10.07
N ASP A 143 48.88 18.85 -9.84
CA ASP A 143 50.14 19.49 -9.42
C ASP A 143 50.64 20.58 -10.40
N GLY A 144 50.25 20.51 -11.68
CA GLY A 144 50.73 21.42 -12.72
C GLY A 144 50.22 22.87 -12.62
N GLU A 145 49.03 23.11 -12.07
CA GLU A 145 48.48 24.47 -11.90
C GLU A 145 49.17 25.21 -10.74
N LEU A 146 49.49 24.49 -9.66
CA LEU A 146 50.26 25.04 -8.54
C LEU A 146 51.70 25.36 -8.96
N GLU A 147 52.32 24.54 -9.81
CA GLU A 147 53.65 24.86 -10.39
C GLU A 147 53.61 26.15 -11.21
N CYS A 148 52.54 26.35 -12.01
CA CYS A 148 52.34 27.58 -12.78
C CYS A 148 52.08 28.80 -11.88
N ALA A 149 51.33 28.64 -10.80
CA ALA A 149 51.13 29.69 -9.79
C ALA A 149 52.46 30.08 -9.13
N LEU A 150 53.28 29.09 -8.75
CA LEU A 150 54.61 29.32 -8.18
C LEU A 150 55.53 30.05 -9.15
N LEU A 151 55.54 29.64 -10.43
CA LEU A 151 56.34 30.28 -11.47
C LEU A 151 55.98 31.76 -11.65
N THR A 152 54.69 32.07 -11.77
CA THR A 152 54.21 33.44 -11.95
C THR A 152 54.52 34.28 -10.71
N LEU A 153 54.21 33.78 -9.51
CA LEU A 153 54.51 34.50 -8.27
C LEU A 153 56.02 34.70 -8.03
N GLN A 154 56.88 33.77 -8.44
CA GLN A 154 58.33 33.96 -8.39
C GLN A 154 58.76 35.14 -9.27
N LYS A 155 58.21 35.25 -10.49
CA LYS A 155 58.44 36.42 -11.36
C LYS A 155 57.90 37.70 -10.75
N ALA A 156 56.74 37.66 -10.09
CA ALA A 156 56.22 38.83 -9.38
C ALA A 156 57.15 39.28 -8.24
N ALA A 157 57.76 38.33 -7.51
CA ALA A 157 58.75 38.63 -6.49
C ALA A 157 60.02 39.27 -7.08
N ASP A 158 60.53 38.74 -8.20
CA ASP A 158 61.67 39.32 -8.93
C ASP A 158 61.37 40.78 -9.35
N TYR A 159 60.19 41.02 -9.93
CA TYR A 159 59.76 42.37 -10.34
C TYR A 159 59.57 43.30 -9.15
N ASN A 160 59.01 42.83 -8.04
CA ASN A 160 58.88 43.62 -6.81
C ASN A 160 60.25 43.98 -6.22
N GLY A 161 61.24 43.08 -6.26
CA GLY A 161 62.62 43.38 -5.85
C GLY A 161 63.26 44.48 -6.71
N LEU A 162 63.03 44.46 -8.03
CA LEU A 162 63.48 45.52 -8.93
C LEU A 162 62.77 46.86 -8.67
N LEU A 163 61.46 46.82 -8.41
CA LEU A 163 60.66 48.00 -8.06
C LEU A 163 61.12 48.62 -6.72
N GLN A 164 61.43 47.81 -5.71
CA GLN A 164 61.97 48.29 -4.43
C GLN A 164 63.31 49.02 -4.61
N GLY A 165 64.18 48.54 -5.51
CA GLY A 165 65.45 49.18 -5.84
C GLY A 165 65.32 50.54 -6.55
N GLN A 166 64.18 50.82 -7.19
CA GLN A 166 63.92 52.04 -7.96
C GLN A 166 62.96 53.03 -7.27
N ARG A 167 62.60 52.81 -5.99
CA ARG A 167 61.61 53.61 -5.24
C ARG A 167 61.93 55.10 -5.11
N HIS A 168 63.20 55.49 -5.20
CA HIS A 168 63.62 56.87 -4.99
C HIS A 168 63.32 57.73 -6.24
N GLY A 169 62.35 58.64 -6.12
CA GLY A 169 61.96 59.56 -7.21
C GLY A 169 60.72 59.15 -8.00
N MET A 170 59.97 58.13 -7.56
CA MET A 170 58.69 57.76 -8.15
C MET A 170 57.58 58.78 -7.80
N PRO A 171 56.65 59.04 -8.72
CA PRO A 171 55.39 59.71 -8.43
C PRO A 171 54.59 59.02 -7.30
N ASP A 172 53.87 59.79 -6.49
CA ASP A 172 53.11 59.26 -5.33
C ASP A 172 52.08 58.19 -5.75
N ASP A 173 51.47 58.32 -6.92
CA ASP A 173 50.53 57.34 -7.48
C ASP A 173 51.19 56.00 -7.85
N GLU A 174 52.43 56.04 -8.35
CA GLU A 174 53.22 54.82 -8.62
C GLU A 174 53.68 54.15 -7.32
N VAL A 175 54.01 54.91 -6.28
CA VAL A 175 54.37 54.39 -4.95
C VAL A 175 53.18 53.66 -4.33
N VAL A 176 51.98 54.26 -4.38
CA VAL A 176 50.74 53.64 -3.91
C VAL A 176 50.43 52.37 -4.72
N ALA A 177 50.58 52.41 -6.04
CA ALA A 177 50.39 51.24 -6.89
C ALA A 177 51.37 50.10 -6.55
N CYS A 178 52.64 50.42 -6.27
CA CYS A 178 53.65 49.44 -5.86
C CYS A 178 53.32 48.81 -4.51
N LYS A 179 52.94 49.60 -3.50
CA LYS A 179 52.49 49.08 -2.20
C LYS A 179 51.31 48.13 -2.35
N ARG A 180 50.31 48.49 -3.16
CA ARG A 180 49.13 47.65 -3.43
C ARG A 180 49.50 46.32 -4.09
N LEU A 181 50.41 46.34 -5.08
CA LEU A 181 50.89 45.13 -5.74
C LEU A 181 51.74 44.25 -4.81
N GLU A 182 52.50 44.85 -3.89
CA GLU A 182 53.28 44.15 -2.87
C GLU A 182 52.38 43.42 -1.88
N VAL A 183 51.31 44.08 -1.40
CA VAL A 183 50.29 43.41 -0.57
C VAL A 183 49.59 42.30 -1.36
N GLU A 184 49.17 42.57 -2.60
CA GLU A 184 48.51 41.54 -3.43
C GLU A 184 49.40 40.33 -3.70
N TYR A 185 50.72 40.54 -3.81
CA TYR A 185 51.70 39.46 -3.84
C TYR A 185 51.70 38.63 -2.54
N PHE A 186 51.75 39.28 -1.37
CA PHE A 186 51.70 38.56 -0.09
C PHE A 186 50.40 37.77 0.06
N ILE A 187 49.25 38.35 -0.28
CA ILE A 187 47.94 37.67 -0.27
C ILE A 187 47.99 36.37 -1.11
N LEU A 188 48.42 36.49 -2.38
CA LEU A 188 48.48 35.32 -3.28
C LEU A 188 49.53 34.31 -2.84
N ARG A 189 50.65 34.74 -2.24
CA ARG A 189 51.68 33.82 -1.73
C ARG A 189 51.20 33.07 -0.49
N THR A 190 50.41 33.71 0.37
CA THR A 190 49.72 33.05 1.49
C THR A 190 48.79 31.96 0.97
N ALA A 191 47.93 32.30 -0.01
CA ALA A 191 47.01 31.35 -0.64
C ALA A 191 47.74 30.15 -1.28
N LEU A 192 48.79 30.42 -2.07
CA LEU A 192 49.57 29.36 -2.71
C LEU A 192 50.24 28.45 -1.68
N SER A 193 50.87 29.01 -0.64
CA SER A 193 51.57 28.22 0.38
C SER A 193 50.62 27.33 1.17
N TRP A 194 49.39 27.80 1.43
CA TRP A 194 48.32 26.98 2.00
C TRP A 194 47.94 25.82 1.07
N LYS A 195 47.75 26.07 -0.25
CA LYS A 195 47.45 25.01 -1.23
C LYS A 195 48.59 23.99 -1.38
N GLU A 196 49.84 24.41 -1.20
CA GLU A 196 51.02 23.52 -1.17
C GLU A 196 51.14 22.71 0.14
N GLY A 197 50.25 22.93 1.12
CA GLY A 197 50.31 22.28 2.44
C GLY A 197 51.36 22.85 3.39
N ARG A 198 51.99 23.99 3.05
CA ARG A 198 53.02 24.67 3.86
C ARG A 198 52.43 25.83 4.64
N LEU A 199 51.79 25.50 5.76
CA LEU A 199 51.11 26.49 6.61
C LEU A 199 52.07 27.44 7.33
N ASP A 200 53.28 26.99 7.64
CA ASP A 200 54.36 27.80 8.21
C ASP A 200 54.74 28.96 7.28
N VAL A 201 54.88 28.67 5.98
CA VAL A 201 55.16 29.68 4.95
C VAL A 201 53.95 30.59 4.74
N ALA A 202 52.73 30.03 4.76
CA ALA A 202 51.50 30.82 4.67
C ALA A 202 51.39 31.83 5.83
N GLU A 203 51.66 31.40 7.06
CA GLU A 203 51.66 32.25 8.26
C GLU A 203 52.68 33.38 8.15
N HIS A 204 53.90 33.07 7.73
CA HIS A 204 54.96 34.07 7.55
C HIS A 204 54.59 35.11 6.47
N MET A 205 53.97 34.68 5.37
CA MET A 205 53.57 35.59 4.29
C MET A 205 52.36 36.45 4.67
N TYR A 206 51.40 35.89 5.44
CA TYR A 206 50.30 36.65 6.02
C TYR A 206 50.84 37.74 6.97
N GLY A 207 51.80 37.41 7.84
CA GLY A 207 52.40 38.39 8.76
C GLY A 207 52.98 39.63 8.04
N LYS A 208 53.52 39.46 6.83
CA LYS A 208 53.97 40.59 6.00
C LYS A 208 52.84 41.46 5.46
N SER A 209 51.70 40.85 5.12
CA SER A 209 50.50 41.62 4.74
C SER A 209 49.87 42.33 5.93
N GLU A 210 49.95 41.74 7.13
CA GLU A 210 49.42 42.30 8.37
C GLU A 210 50.17 43.56 8.82
N THR A 211 51.51 43.62 8.64
CA THR A 211 52.28 44.85 8.91
C THR A 211 51.89 46.04 8.05
N LEU A 212 51.14 45.81 6.97
CA LEU A 212 50.68 46.83 6.02
C LEU A 212 49.16 47.04 6.11
N ARG A 213 48.51 46.55 7.18
CA ARG A 213 47.04 46.52 7.34
C ARG A 213 46.39 47.92 7.30
N ASP A 214 46.98 48.89 7.97
CA ASP A 214 46.40 50.25 8.09
C ASP A 214 46.46 51.04 6.76
N ASP A 215 47.33 50.62 5.83
CA ASP A 215 47.52 51.22 4.51
C ASP A 215 46.64 50.55 3.42
N LEU A 216 45.79 49.57 3.77
CA LEU A 216 45.01 48.81 2.81
C LEU A 216 43.85 49.62 2.22
N ASP A 217 43.79 49.71 0.89
CA ASP A 217 42.58 50.17 0.21
C ASP A 217 41.47 49.11 0.32
N PRO A 218 40.17 49.51 0.30
CA PRO A 218 39.05 48.61 0.48
C PRO A 218 39.10 47.38 -0.44
N THR A 219 39.48 47.55 -1.71
CA THR A 219 39.52 46.44 -2.68
C THR A 219 40.61 45.41 -2.38
N THR A 220 41.69 45.83 -1.71
CA THR A 220 42.78 44.93 -1.32
C THR A 220 42.45 44.25 0.01
N ALA A 221 41.77 44.95 0.93
CA ALA A 221 41.20 44.35 2.14
C ALA A 221 40.21 43.24 1.78
N GLU A 222 39.30 43.46 0.82
CA GLU A 222 38.36 42.45 0.32
C GLU A 222 39.07 41.18 -0.20
N LYS A 223 40.14 41.36 -0.98
CA LYS A 223 40.95 40.24 -1.52
C LYS A 223 41.66 39.46 -0.41
N LEU A 224 42.15 40.16 0.61
CA LEU A 224 42.77 39.53 1.78
C LEU A 224 41.71 38.73 2.55
N THR A 225 40.55 39.33 2.83
CA THR A 225 39.43 38.64 3.48
C THR A 225 38.98 37.40 2.71
N ASP A 226 38.82 37.44 1.39
CA ASP A 226 38.42 36.28 0.56
C ASP A 226 39.43 35.14 0.72
N THR A 227 40.72 35.45 0.73
CA THR A 227 41.80 34.47 0.92
C THR A 227 41.78 33.85 2.32
N LEU A 228 41.67 34.68 3.36
CA LEU A 228 41.62 34.22 4.76
C LEU A 228 40.36 33.39 5.02
N PHE A 229 39.23 33.80 4.45
CA PHE A 229 37.97 33.08 4.51
C PHE A 229 38.07 31.70 3.85
N GLU A 230 38.69 31.61 2.67
CA GLU A 230 38.90 30.31 1.99
C GLU A 230 39.77 29.35 2.82
N ILE A 231 40.83 29.86 3.45
CA ILE A 231 41.70 29.07 4.35
C ILE A 231 40.89 28.60 5.57
N GLY A 232 40.19 29.52 6.23
CA GLY A 232 39.38 29.22 7.41
C GLY A 232 38.26 28.21 7.12
N ARG A 233 37.59 28.35 5.97
CA ARG A 233 36.54 27.42 5.51
C ARG A 233 37.09 26.02 5.22
N ASP A 234 38.31 25.90 4.70
CA ASP A 234 38.96 24.60 4.47
C ASP A 234 39.26 23.87 5.79
N PHE A 235 39.77 24.59 6.80
CA PHE A 235 39.96 24.02 8.13
C PHE A 235 38.64 23.65 8.81
N LEU A 236 37.60 24.46 8.61
CA LEU A 236 36.25 24.14 9.09
C LEU A 236 35.72 22.85 8.47
N GLY A 237 35.96 22.64 7.16
CA GLY A 237 35.62 21.39 6.46
C GLY A 237 36.45 20.18 6.91
N LYS A 238 37.67 20.40 7.43
CA LYS A 238 38.54 19.37 8.02
C LYS A 238 38.27 19.12 9.52
N ASN A 239 37.28 19.80 10.10
CA ASN A 239 36.98 19.78 11.54
C ASN A 239 38.15 20.22 12.44
N ASP A 240 39.07 21.05 11.94
CA ASP A 240 40.12 21.69 12.75
C ASP A 240 39.62 23.05 13.24
N SER A 241 38.76 23.02 14.26
CA SER A 241 38.09 24.21 14.80
C SER A 241 39.05 25.30 15.30
N PRO A 242 40.17 24.98 16.01
CA PRO A 242 41.13 25.99 16.43
C PRO A 242 41.76 26.74 15.25
N MET A 243 42.17 26.03 14.21
CA MET A 243 42.78 26.67 13.04
C MET A 243 41.74 27.41 12.19
N ALA A 244 40.53 26.86 12.07
CA ALA A 244 39.41 27.53 11.41
C ALA A 244 39.09 28.87 12.07
N THR A 245 38.90 28.88 13.40
CA THR A 245 38.64 30.10 14.18
C THR A 245 39.74 31.12 13.98
N LYS A 246 41.02 30.72 14.10
CA LYS A 246 42.17 31.62 13.94
C LYS A 246 42.18 32.35 12.58
N TRP A 247 41.93 31.65 11.48
CA TRP A 247 41.92 32.27 10.14
C TRP A 247 40.64 33.07 9.87
N LEU A 248 39.50 32.63 10.39
CA LEU A 248 38.22 33.33 10.25
C LEU A 248 38.15 34.61 11.09
N GLU A 249 38.77 34.64 12.28
CA GLU A 249 38.90 35.86 13.10
C GLU A 249 39.72 36.91 12.36
N ARG A 250 40.85 36.52 11.76
CA ARG A 250 41.65 37.42 10.91
C ARG A 250 40.83 37.97 9.74
N ALA A 251 40.04 37.13 9.09
CA ALA A 251 39.15 37.56 8.01
C ALA A 251 38.11 38.59 8.51
N TYR A 252 37.52 38.32 9.67
CA TYR A 252 36.52 39.18 10.32
C TYR A 252 37.10 40.54 10.74
N GLU A 253 38.29 40.56 11.33
CA GLU A 253 39.00 41.79 11.72
C GLU A 253 39.30 42.66 10.50
N VAL A 254 39.85 42.08 9.43
CA VAL A 254 40.18 42.82 8.21
C VAL A 254 38.94 43.46 7.61
N ILE A 255 37.84 42.72 7.45
CA ILE A 255 36.63 43.26 6.82
C ILE A 255 35.84 44.21 7.73
N SER A 256 35.88 44.01 9.05
CA SER A 256 35.18 44.87 10.00
C SER A 256 35.93 46.17 10.30
N SER A 257 37.22 46.25 9.98
CA SER A 257 38.00 47.50 10.04
C SER A 257 37.65 48.51 8.94
N GLN A 258 36.96 48.06 7.88
CA GLN A 258 36.59 48.88 6.74
C GLN A 258 35.21 49.49 6.91
N GLU A 259 35.03 50.73 6.45
CA GLU A 259 33.70 51.38 6.43
C GLU A 259 32.76 50.68 5.45
N LEU A 260 31.55 50.35 5.89
CA LEU A 260 30.51 49.67 5.10
C LEU A 260 30.20 50.35 3.76
N GLU A 261 30.22 51.68 3.72
CA GLU A 261 29.92 52.47 2.51
C GLU A 261 30.99 52.33 1.42
N LYS A 262 32.21 51.92 1.80
CA LYS A 262 33.36 51.78 0.90
C LYS A 262 33.54 50.35 0.38
N LEU A 263 32.78 49.39 0.91
CA LEU A 263 32.82 48.00 0.49
C LEU A 263 31.97 47.76 -0.75
N SER A 264 32.43 46.88 -1.64
CA SER A 264 31.61 46.38 -2.75
C SER A 264 30.43 45.56 -2.24
N ARG A 265 29.42 45.36 -3.09
CA ARG A 265 28.29 44.49 -2.77
C ARG A 265 28.76 43.08 -2.44
N GLU A 266 29.68 42.54 -3.23
CA GLU A 266 30.28 41.22 -3.02
C GLU A 266 31.02 41.14 -1.68
N ALA A 267 31.63 42.23 -1.24
CA ALA A 267 32.28 42.29 0.06
C ALA A 267 31.30 42.31 1.23
N THR A 268 30.16 42.98 1.09
CA THR A 268 29.10 42.89 2.12
C THR A 268 28.57 41.46 2.26
N GLU A 269 28.43 40.72 1.15
CA GLU A 269 28.06 39.30 1.15
C GLU A 269 29.18 38.43 1.76
N LEU A 270 30.44 38.70 1.42
CA LEU A 270 31.61 38.04 2.01
C LEU A 270 31.69 38.24 3.52
N ARG A 271 31.41 39.45 4.01
CA ARG A 271 31.37 39.75 5.46
C ARG A 271 30.38 38.84 6.18
N LEU A 272 29.18 38.66 5.63
CA LEU A 272 28.18 37.76 6.20
C LEU A 272 28.60 36.30 6.17
N ALA A 273 29.23 35.86 5.07
CA ALA A 273 29.77 34.52 4.95
C ALA A 273 30.89 34.25 5.99
N VAL A 274 31.78 35.22 6.19
CA VAL A 274 32.84 35.17 7.22
C VAL A 274 32.22 35.06 8.61
N CYS A 275 31.26 35.90 8.94
CA CYS A 275 30.58 35.84 10.23
C CYS A 275 29.89 34.50 10.47
N GLN A 276 29.17 33.98 9.48
CA GLN A 276 28.50 32.67 9.57
C GLN A 276 29.52 31.56 9.84
N ALA A 277 30.59 31.49 9.06
CA ALA A 277 31.63 30.47 9.23
C ALA A 277 32.36 30.62 10.57
N LEU A 278 32.61 31.86 11.02
CA LEU A 278 33.27 32.13 12.29
C LEU A 278 32.40 31.69 13.48
N VAL A 279 31.10 32.03 13.46
CA VAL A 279 30.15 31.54 14.48
C VAL A 279 30.14 30.02 14.51
N GLN A 280 30.10 29.36 13.35
CA GLN A 280 30.17 27.90 13.28
C GLN A 280 31.47 27.34 13.88
N ALA A 281 32.63 27.94 13.56
CA ALA A 281 33.92 27.52 14.10
C ALA A 281 34.01 27.71 15.63
N LEU A 282 33.50 28.84 16.13
CA LEU A 282 33.42 29.15 17.56
C LEU A 282 32.53 28.15 18.30
N LEU A 283 31.35 27.82 17.76
CA LEU A 283 30.44 26.83 18.35
C LEU A 283 31.04 25.41 18.37
N GLN A 284 31.92 25.07 17.42
CA GLN A 284 32.63 23.80 17.42
C GLN A 284 33.76 23.71 18.47
N LEU A 285 34.33 24.84 18.91
CA LEU A 285 35.35 24.86 19.98
C LEU A 285 34.79 24.48 21.34
N GLY A 286 33.51 24.78 21.60
CA GLY A 286 32.81 24.31 22.79
C GLY A 286 33.21 24.99 24.11
N THR A 287 33.96 26.10 24.08
CA THR A 287 34.40 26.84 25.30
C THR A 287 33.46 28.01 25.62
N SER A 288 33.20 28.31 26.89
CA SER A 288 32.29 29.42 27.27
C SER A 288 32.67 30.77 26.66
N GLU A 289 33.97 31.05 26.52
CA GLU A 289 34.49 32.25 25.84
C GLU A 289 34.10 32.27 24.35
N SER A 290 34.21 31.14 23.65
CA SER A 290 33.82 31.02 22.24
C SER A 290 32.32 31.25 22.02
N TYR A 291 31.46 30.82 22.95
CA TYR A 291 30.01 31.07 22.90
C TYR A 291 29.67 32.54 23.09
N HIS A 292 30.21 33.20 24.12
CA HIS A 292 30.00 34.64 24.30
C HIS A 292 30.50 35.44 23.09
N ARG A 293 31.59 35.01 22.47
CA ARG A 293 32.10 35.65 21.26
C ARG A 293 31.16 35.46 20.07
N ALA A 294 30.65 34.24 19.86
CA ALA A 294 29.66 33.95 18.82
C ALA A 294 28.37 34.76 19.02
N GLU A 295 27.91 34.90 20.27
CA GLU A 295 26.73 35.69 20.62
C GLU A 295 26.91 37.18 20.29
N ASN A 296 28.07 37.76 20.62
CA ASN A 296 28.38 39.14 20.29
C ASN A 296 28.38 39.40 18.77
N ILE A 297 28.94 38.47 17.99
CA ILE A 297 28.96 38.55 16.52
C ILE A 297 27.54 38.50 15.97
N VAL A 298 26.70 37.55 16.41
CA VAL A 298 25.32 37.43 15.94
C VAL A 298 24.49 38.65 16.34
N SER A 299 24.66 39.16 17.57
CA SER A 299 23.94 40.35 18.05
C SER A 299 24.30 41.60 17.24
N TYR A 300 25.58 41.74 16.87
CA TYR A 300 26.03 42.82 15.99
C TYR A 300 25.38 42.73 14.61
N ILE A 301 25.37 41.54 13.98
CA ILE A 301 24.75 41.34 12.66
C ILE A 301 23.23 41.52 12.71
N GLU A 302 22.59 41.10 13.80
CA GLU A 302 21.16 41.30 14.05
C GLU A 302 20.83 42.79 14.14
N SER A 303 21.69 43.62 14.74
CA SER A 303 21.50 45.07 14.79
C SER A 303 21.61 45.75 13.41
N GLU A 304 22.43 45.22 12.51
CA GLU A 304 22.61 45.76 11.16
C GLU A 304 21.54 45.26 10.17
N LEU A 305 21.13 43.99 10.28
CA LEU A 305 20.31 43.32 9.27
C LEU A 305 18.88 42.99 9.71
N GLY A 306 18.59 43.06 11.01
CA GLY A 306 17.30 42.66 11.59
C GLY A 306 16.99 41.18 11.39
N ASP A 307 15.71 40.88 11.20
CA ASP A 307 15.13 39.52 11.13
C ASP A 307 15.39 38.81 9.80
N LYS A 308 16.57 38.95 9.21
CA LYS A 308 16.93 38.13 8.05
C LYS A 308 17.09 36.66 8.47
N VAL A 309 16.61 35.76 7.61
CA VAL A 309 16.65 34.29 7.82
C VAL A 309 18.01 33.80 8.34
N LEU A 310 19.11 34.22 7.71
CA LEU A 310 20.47 33.82 8.09
C LEU A 310 20.79 34.14 9.57
N VAL A 311 20.40 35.33 10.03
CA VAL A 311 20.67 35.79 11.41
C VAL A 311 19.90 34.95 12.41
N LEU A 312 18.62 34.69 12.11
CA LEU A 312 17.75 33.88 12.96
C LEU A 312 18.23 32.43 13.05
N LEU A 313 18.72 31.85 11.95
CA LEU A 313 19.33 30.51 11.95
C LEU A 313 20.56 30.43 12.85
N LEU A 314 21.46 31.44 12.77
CA LEU A 314 22.63 31.50 13.64
C LEU A 314 22.24 31.65 15.13
N ARG A 315 21.21 32.44 15.42
CA ARG A 315 20.67 32.57 16.80
C ARG A 315 20.11 31.23 17.30
N LEU A 316 19.39 30.47 16.47
CA LEU A 316 18.92 29.12 16.82
C LEU A 316 20.08 28.15 17.07
N GLU A 317 21.15 28.22 16.27
CA GLU A 317 22.34 27.37 16.46
C GLU A 317 23.06 27.66 17.77
N ILE A 318 23.22 28.93 18.14
CA ILE A 318 23.79 29.33 19.43
C ILE A 318 22.95 28.74 20.57
N LEU A 319 21.63 28.95 20.54
CA LEU A 319 20.71 28.46 21.59
C LEU A 319 20.69 26.93 21.71
N LEU A 320 20.94 26.18 20.63
CA LEU A 320 21.06 24.72 20.68
C LEU A 320 22.35 24.22 21.30
N LYS A 321 23.40 25.03 21.31
CA LYS A 321 24.77 24.61 21.63
C LYS A 321 25.30 25.16 22.96
N VAL A 322 24.57 26.04 23.65
CA VAL A 322 24.99 26.65 24.93
C VAL A 322 25.55 25.59 25.91
N PRO A 323 26.81 25.72 26.38
CA PRO A 323 27.43 24.77 27.28
C PRO A 323 27.04 25.12 28.72
N GLY A 324 26.19 24.29 29.33
CA GLY A 324 26.02 24.28 30.79
C GLY A 324 24.79 24.98 31.38
N GLU A 325 23.78 25.37 30.59
CA GLU A 325 22.53 25.91 31.13
C GLU A 325 21.28 25.22 30.54
N VAL A 326 20.18 25.31 31.29
CA VAL A 326 18.84 24.85 30.89
C VAL A 326 18.51 25.44 29.52
N PHE A 327 18.21 24.59 28.55
CA PHE A 327 17.81 25.01 27.21
C PHE A 327 16.66 26.03 27.30
N GLU A 328 16.94 27.29 26.94
CA GLU A 328 15.97 28.39 26.96
C GLU A 328 14.90 28.20 25.87
N SER A 329 13.94 27.33 26.18
CA SER A 329 12.89 26.91 25.25
C SER A 329 12.07 28.10 24.75
N ASP A 330 11.78 29.07 25.62
CA ASP A 330 11.06 30.30 25.27
C ASP A 330 11.83 31.20 24.31
N ALA A 331 13.13 31.37 24.52
CA ALA A 331 13.97 32.15 23.61
C ALA A 331 14.05 31.48 22.24
N TYR A 332 14.24 30.16 22.22
CA TYR A 332 14.30 29.37 20.99
C TYR A 332 12.97 29.41 20.21
N ALA A 333 11.84 29.25 20.91
CA ALA A 333 10.52 29.38 20.30
C ALA A 333 10.26 30.79 19.74
N LYS A 334 10.65 31.86 20.45
CA LYS A 334 10.52 33.24 19.94
C LYS A 334 11.30 33.45 18.65
N VAL A 335 12.53 32.93 18.58
CA VAL A 335 13.35 33.02 17.35
C VAL A 335 12.73 32.20 16.22
N LEU A 336 12.18 31.01 16.49
CA LEU A 336 11.44 30.23 15.49
C LEU A 336 10.23 30.97 14.94
N ARG A 337 9.46 31.65 15.80
CA ARG A 337 8.32 32.47 15.38
C ARG A 337 8.73 33.63 14.48
N ARG A 338 9.87 34.26 14.76
CA ARG A 338 10.46 35.29 13.89
C ARG A 338 10.90 34.70 12.56
N LEU A 339 11.49 33.50 12.56
CA LEU A 339 12.02 32.83 11.37
C LEU A 339 10.94 32.59 10.31
N TYR A 340 9.84 31.93 10.68
CA TYR A 340 8.80 31.61 9.70
C TYR A 340 7.98 32.84 9.30
N ARG A 341 7.89 33.89 10.14
CA ARG A 341 7.25 35.17 9.78
C ARG A 341 8.07 36.02 8.80
N ALA A 342 9.40 35.94 8.89
CA ALA A 342 10.30 36.70 8.03
C ALA A 342 10.59 36.03 6.67
N ALA A 343 10.40 34.70 6.58
CA ALA A 343 10.71 33.93 5.39
C ALA A 343 9.50 33.75 4.46
N SER A 344 9.72 33.82 3.14
CA SER A 344 8.73 33.30 2.17
C SER A 344 8.73 31.77 2.20
N LEU A 345 7.54 31.18 2.23
CA LEU A 345 7.41 29.72 2.41
C LEU A 345 7.78 28.99 1.10
N SER A 346 8.92 28.27 1.12
CA SER A 346 9.39 27.33 0.10
C SER A 346 9.50 25.90 0.66
N ASP A 347 9.72 24.87 -0.15
CA ASP A 347 9.81 23.48 0.34
C ASP A 347 11.03 23.25 1.25
N SER A 348 12.14 23.93 0.96
CA SER A 348 13.33 23.90 1.81
C SER A 348 13.09 24.62 3.14
N MET A 349 12.44 25.79 3.12
CA MET A 349 12.05 26.52 4.34
C MET A 349 11.06 25.70 5.18
N PHE A 350 10.08 25.12 4.50
CA PHE A 350 9.30 23.92 4.84
C PHE A 350 9.98 23.03 5.88
N LYS A 351 10.88 22.23 5.31
CA LYS A 351 11.65 21.19 5.99
C LYS A 351 12.52 21.76 7.10
N LEU A 352 13.07 22.95 6.90
CA LEU A 352 13.94 23.59 7.88
C LEU A 352 13.16 23.96 9.16
N VAL A 353 12.04 24.66 9.03
CA VAL A 353 11.21 25.07 10.18
C VAL A 353 10.74 23.83 10.93
N VAL A 354 10.22 22.83 10.22
CA VAL A 354 9.81 21.54 10.79
C VAL A 354 10.95 20.83 11.54
N SER A 355 12.16 20.82 10.97
CA SER A 355 13.35 20.26 11.62
C SER A 355 13.64 20.93 12.96
N HIS A 356 13.57 22.26 13.01
CA HIS A 356 13.81 22.99 14.26
C HIS A 356 12.68 22.84 15.28
N ILE A 357 11.42 22.69 14.84
CA ILE A 357 10.29 22.38 15.73
C ILE A 357 10.47 20.98 16.36
N ARG A 358 10.94 19.98 15.60
CA ARG A 358 11.26 18.66 16.18
C ARG A 358 12.39 18.72 17.21
N LYS A 359 13.42 19.53 16.96
CA LYS A 359 14.48 19.77 17.96
C LYS A 359 13.95 20.46 19.22
N LEU A 360 12.93 21.31 19.09
CA LEU A 360 12.23 21.91 20.23
C LEU A 360 11.38 20.85 20.96
N ASP A 361 10.70 19.97 20.23
CA ASP A 361 9.88 18.88 20.79
C ASP A 361 10.69 17.93 21.67
N ASP A 362 11.92 17.60 21.28
CA ASP A 362 12.86 16.81 22.09
C ASP A 362 13.19 17.43 23.47
N ARG A 363 12.96 18.74 23.65
CA ARG A 363 13.36 19.51 24.86
C ARG A 363 12.17 20.11 25.62
N SER A 364 11.21 20.67 24.89
CA SER A 364 10.00 21.34 25.39
C SER A 364 8.81 21.06 24.46
N PRO A 365 8.11 19.94 24.69
CA PRO A 365 7.07 19.44 23.80
C PRO A 365 5.83 20.32 23.71
N THR A 366 5.39 20.86 24.85
CA THR A 366 4.20 21.73 24.93
C THR A 366 4.41 23.00 24.12
N LEU A 367 5.59 23.59 24.22
CA LEU A 367 5.97 24.77 23.46
C LEU A 367 6.18 24.45 21.98
N ALA A 368 6.72 23.28 21.64
CA ALA A 368 6.83 22.81 20.25
C ALA A 368 5.47 22.66 19.58
N CYS A 369 4.50 22.08 20.29
CA CYS A 369 3.11 21.98 19.84
C CYS A 369 2.51 23.35 19.54
N GLN A 370 2.66 24.32 20.46
CA GLN A 370 2.16 25.68 20.27
C GLN A 370 2.81 26.38 19.07
N VAL A 371 4.14 26.24 18.90
CA VAL A 371 4.86 26.82 17.75
C VAL A 371 4.42 26.18 16.43
N LEU A 372 4.15 24.87 16.42
CA LEU A 372 3.63 24.17 15.25
C LEU A 372 2.19 24.59 14.91
N ASP A 373 1.34 24.75 15.92
CA ASP A 373 -0.04 25.23 15.77
C ASP A 373 -0.05 26.65 15.19
N ASP A 374 0.77 27.55 15.75
CA ASP A 374 0.96 28.92 15.24
C ASP A 374 1.44 28.90 13.78
N PHE A 375 2.40 28.03 13.45
CA PHE A 375 2.96 27.92 12.10
C PHE A 375 1.93 27.40 11.08
N ILE A 376 1.13 26.40 11.47
CA ILE A 376 0.07 25.85 10.63
C ILE A 376 -0.98 26.93 10.34
N ALA A 377 -1.47 27.59 11.38
CA ALA A 377 -2.51 28.60 11.27
C ALA A 377 -2.08 29.82 10.45
N SER A 378 -0.86 30.32 10.67
CA SER A 378 -0.41 31.58 10.07
C SER A 378 0.23 31.44 8.68
N HIS A 379 0.77 30.27 8.32
CA HIS A 379 1.54 30.12 7.06
C HIS A 379 1.13 28.90 6.24
N VAL A 380 0.85 27.74 6.86
CA VAL A 380 0.54 26.51 6.10
C VAL A 380 -0.88 26.55 5.52
N ILE A 381 -1.89 26.90 6.33
CA ILE A 381 -3.29 27.02 5.86
C ILE A 381 -3.41 28.09 4.76
N PRO A 382 -2.91 29.34 4.94
CA PRO A 382 -2.99 30.36 3.88
C PRO A 382 -2.24 30.01 2.61
N SER A 383 -1.30 29.05 2.64
CA SER A 383 -0.53 28.65 1.46
C SER A 383 -1.32 27.77 0.48
N GLN A 384 -2.50 27.27 0.86
CA GLN A 384 -3.37 26.40 0.06
C GLN A 384 -2.64 25.20 -0.56
N ARG A 385 -1.62 24.67 0.13
CA ARG A 385 -0.86 23.50 -0.30
C ARG A 385 -1.15 22.30 0.59
N ASP A 386 -1.95 21.39 0.06
CA ASP A 386 -2.40 20.19 0.79
C ASP A 386 -1.27 19.29 1.26
N ASP A 387 -0.18 19.15 0.47
CA ASP A 387 0.98 18.33 0.85
C ASP A 387 1.68 18.87 2.12
N TRP A 388 1.72 20.19 2.29
CA TRP A 388 2.30 20.82 3.47
C TRP A 388 1.39 20.72 4.69
N LEU A 389 0.10 20.95 4.46
CA LEU A 389 -0.92 20.81 5.48
C LEU A 389 -0.94 19.39 6.05
N GLY A 390 -1.01 18.37 5.19
CA GLY A 390 -1.01 16.98 5.61
C GLY A 390 0.26 16.58 6.37
N ARG A 391 1.45 17.00 5.90
CA ARG A 391 2.71 16.73 6.62
C ARG A 391 2.77 17.41 7.98
N ALA A 392 2.31 18.66 8.09
CA ALA A 392 2.34 19.40 9.36
C ALA A 392 1.36 18.82 10.38
N VAL A 393 0.14 18.45 9.94
CA VAL A 393 -0.86 17.78 10.77
C VAL A 393 -0.34 16.41 11.25
N LEU A 394 0.28 15.61 10.38
CA LEU A 394 0.89 14.34 10.78
C LEU A 394 1.95 14.51 11.87
N ILE A 395 2.81 15.51 11.73
CA ILE A 395 3.86 15.79 12.71
C ILE A 395 3.24 16.19 14.04
N ARG A 396 2.17 16.99 14.01
CA ARG A 396 1.45 17.39 15.22
C ARG A 396 0.75 16.23 15.91
N VAL A 397 0.11 15.34 15.14
CA VAL A 397 -0.50 14.10 15.66
C VAL A 397 0.59 13.23 16.30
N HIS A 398 1.73 13.07 15.63
CA HIS A 398 2.87 12.31 16.17
C HIS A 398 3.34 12.88 17.52
N MET A 399 3.53 14.20 17.61
CA MET A 399 3.92 14.90 18.84
C MET A 399 2.92 14.65 19.98
N SER A 400 1.61 14.72 19.70
CA SER A 400 0.57 14.38 20.69
C SER A 400 0.55 12.90 21.09
N THR A 401 0.82 11.99 20.17
CA THR A 401 0.74 10.54 20.44
C THR A 401 1.96 9.98 21.16
N ASN A 402 3.13 10.62 21.03
CA ASN A 402 4.35 10.20 21.70
C ASN A 402 4.39 10.58 23.19
N GLN A 403 3.47 11.41 23.69
CA GLN A 403 3.49 11.90 25.07
C GLN A 403 2.18 11.65 25.82
N ARG A 404 2.31 11.20 27.07
CA ARG A 404 1.23 10.70 27.93
C ARG A 404 0.74 11.70 28.98
N ASP A 405 1.31 12.90 29.06
CA ASP A 405 1.25 13.69 30.30
C ASP A 405 0.55 15.06 30.24
N SER A 406 -0.17 15.45 29.17
CA SER A 406 -1.11 16.58 29.32
C SER A 406 -2.36 16.50 28.43
N ILE A 407 -3.52 16.61 29.07
CA ILE A 407 -4.84 16.83 28.44
C ILE A 407 -4.82 18.10 27.56
N GLU A 408 -3.94 19.05 27.89
CA GLU A 408 -3.75 20.29 27.12
C GLU A 408 -3.23 20.05 25.69
N THR A 409 -2.44 18.97 25.45
CA THR A 409 -1.93 18.65 24.09
C THR A 409 -2.99 18.05 23.18
N THR A 410 -3.94 17.29 23.75
CA THR A 410 -5.10 16.72 23.04
C THR A 410 -6.15 17.79 22.76
N ASP A 411 -6.43 18.67 23.71
CA ASP A 411 -7.31 19.83 23.50
C ASP A 411 -6.75 20.80 22.46
N GLY A 412 -5.42 21.00 22.47
CA GLY A 412 -4.73 21.79 21.44
C GLY A 412 -4.83 21.16 20.05
N LEU A 413 -4.72 19.83 19.95
CA LEU A 413 -4.88 19.11 18.68
C LEU A 413 -6.31 19.24 18.15
N GLN A 414 -7.33 19.12 19.01
CA GLN A 414 -8.72 19.31 18.61
C GLN A 414 -8.95 20.72 18.04
N LYS A 415 -8.48 21.76 18.75
CA LYS A 415 -8.59 23.15 18.29
C LYS A 415 -7.89 23.40 16.96
N LEU A 416 -6.76 22.74 16.71
CA LEU A 416 -6.05 22.83 15.43
C LEU A 416 -6.87 22.18 14.31
N LEU A 417 -7.40 20.98 14.54
CA LEU A 417 -8.23 20.29 13.55
C LEU A 417 -9.46 21.13 13.19
N ASP A 418 -10.13 21.73 14.18
CA ASP A 418 -11.24 22.67 13.96
C ASP A 418 -10.81 23.88 13.10
N GLN A 419 -9.58 24.40 13.28
CA GLN A 419 -9.03 25.51 12.47
C GLN A 419 -8.68 25.08 11.05
N VAL A 420 -8.22 23.85 10.84
CA VAL A 420 -7.95 23.29 9.50
C VAL A 420 -9.25 23.09 8.73
N ASP A 421 -10.28 22.59 9.41
CA ASP A 421 -11.62 22.41 8.82
C ASP A 421 -12.26 23.75 8.43
N LEU A 422 -12.06 24.81 9.24
CA LEU A 422 -12.54 26.16 8.93
C LEU A 422 -11.72 26.86 7.84
N GLY A 423 -10.44 26.49 7.67
CA GLY A 423 -9.48 27.15 6.78
C GLY A 423 -9.32 26.50 5.40
N THR A 424 -9.94 25.34 5.16
CA THR A 424 -9.85 24.61 3.88
C THR A 424 -11.18 24.69 3.12
N GLU A 425 -11.17 25.21 1.89
CA GLU A 425 -12.38 25.35 1.05
C GLU A 425 -12.92 24.00 0.54
N GLN A 426 -12.13 22.94 0.64
CA GLN A 426 -12.49 21.56 0.33
C GLN A 426 -11.99 20.63 1.43
N PRO A 427 -12.74 19.59 1.81
CA PRO A 427 -12.22 18.54 2.67
C PRO A 427 -10.97 17.94 2.02
N LEU A 428 -9.87 17.83 2.78
CA LEU A 428 -8.60 17.24 2.36
C LEU A 428 -8.87 16.04 1.43
N ALA A 429 -8.48 16.16 0.16
CA ALA A 429 -8.83 15.15 -0.84
C ALA A 429 -8.41 13.76 -0.34
N ALA A 430 -9.34 12.80 -0.41
CA ALA A 430 -9.16 11.46 0.14
C ALA A 430 -7.85 10.80 -0.35
N ASP A 431 -7.43 11.11 -1.59
CA ASP A 431 -6.21 10.60 -2.20
C ASP A 431 -4.91 11.17 -1.59
N THR A 432 -4.90 12.42 -1.12
CA THR A 432 -3.74 13.02 -0.45
C THR A 432 -3.59 12.47 0.97
N SER A 433 -4.70 12.27 1.69
CA SER A 433 -4.71 11.56 2.98
C SER A 433 -4.19 10.13 2.84
N ILE A 434 -4.60 9.40 1.80
CA ILE A 434 -4.15 8.03 1.51
C ILE A 434 -2.66 8.01 1.14
N THR A 435 -2.19 8.91 0.27
CA THR A 435 -0.79 8.92 -0.17
C THR A 435 0.18 9.30 0.96
N ILE A 436 -0.23 10.21 1.86
CA ILE A 436 0.56 10.67 3.01
C ILE A 436 0.62 9.60 4.13
N LEU A 437 -0.34 8.65 4.18
CA LEU A 437 -0.39 7.54 5.15
C LEU A 437 0.39 6.27 4.74
N THR A 438 0.94 6.19 3.52
CA THR A 438 1.35 4.90 2.92
C THR A 438 2.74 4.35 3.26
N THR A 439 3.60 5.05 4.00
CA THR A 439 5.02 4.61 4.11
C THR A 439 5.45 3.88 5.37
N GLN A 440 4.69 3.83 6.47
CA GLN A 440 5.09 3.11 7.70
C GLN A 440 3.88 2.50 8.44
N GLN A 441 3.89 1.18 8.70
CA GLN A 441 2.85 0.47 9.48
C GLN A 441 2.55 1.09 10.84
N MET A 442 3.55 1.72 11.47
CA MET A 442 3.39 2.46 12.71
C MET A 442 2.41 3.65 12.55
N THR A 443 2.48 4.38 11.45
CA THR A 443 1.61 5.53 11.18
C THR A 443 0.17 5.10 10.98
N LEU A 444 -0.06 3.97 10.30
CA LEU A 444 -1.40 3.39 10.10
C LEU A 444 -2.00 2.87 11.42
N TYR A 445 -1.17 2.24 12.26
CA TYR A 445 -1.58 1.81 13.60
C TYR A 445 -1.88 3.00 14.53
N LEU A 446 -1.11 4.08 14.47
CA LEU A 446 -1.39 5.29 15.24
C LEU A 446 -2.67 6.01 14.76
N GLY A 447 -2.90 6.06 13.45
CA GLY A 447 -4.15 6.55 12.87
C GLY A 447 -5.36 5.74 13.33
N TYR A 448 -5.23 4.41 13.34
CA TYR A 448 -6.23 3.51 13.92
C TYR A 448 -6.51 3.80 15.41
N LYS A 449 -5.45 3.95 16.21
CA LYS A 449 -5.57 4.20 17.65
C LYS A 449 -6.25 5.54 17.94
N LEU A 450 -6.00 6.55 17.12
CA LEU A 450 -6.71 7.84 17.20
C LEU A 450 -8.19 7.67 16.84
N ALA A 451 -8.49 6.99 15.72
CA ALA A 451 -9.85 6.78 15.24
C ALA A 451 -10.73 6.01 16.24
N ILE A 452 -10.18 4.99 16.91
CA ILE A 452 -10.90 4.28 17.98
C ILE A 452 -11.18 5.20 19.17
N ARG A 453 -10.25 6.07 19.54
CA ARG A 453 -10.43 7.00 20.67
C ARG A 453 -11.39 8.14 20.35
N SER A 454 -11.45 8.58 19.10
CA SER A 454 -12.39 9.61 18.64
C SER A 454 -13.78 9.05 18.33
N GLY A 455 -13.96 7.73 18.34
CA GLY A 455 -15.23 7.08 17.98
C GLY A 455 -15.50 7.03 16.48
N ASP A 456 -14.52 7.35 15.63
CA ASP A 456 -14.64 7.28 14.17
C ASP A 456 -14.41 5.84 13.69
N GLN A 457 -15.51 5.10 13.60
CA GLN A 457 -15.47 3.68 13.28
C GLN A 457 -15.08 3.39 11.83
N ASP A 458 -15.48 4.25 10.88
CA ASP A 458 -15.15 4.08 9.46
C ASP A 458 -13.65 4.28 9.23
N MET A 459 -13.06 5.29 9.88
CA MET A 459 -11.64 5.53 9.80
C MET A 459 -10.84 4.42 10.49
N ALA A 460 -11.29 3.93 11.65
CA ALA A 460 -10.67 2.79 12.33
C ALA A 460 -10.69 1.53 11.45
N SER A 461 -11.83 1.27 10.82
CA SER A 461 -12.04 0.15 9.88
C SER A 461 -11.09 0.22 8.68
N ARG A 462 -10.96 1.40 8.05
CA ARG A 462 -10.02 1.60 6.93
C ARG A 462 -8.57 1.46 7.36
N CYS A 463 -8.20 1.95 8.54
CA CYS A 463 -6.83 1.80 9.04
C CYS A 463 -6.48 0.32 9.25
N ILE A 464 -7.40 -0.53 9.72
CA ILE A 464 -7.16 -1.98 9.82
C ILE A 464 -6.85 -2.59 8.45
N ASP A 465 -7.61 -2.24 7.40
CA ASP A 465 -7.38 -2.73 6.03
C ASP A 465 -6.00 -2.31 5.51
N LEU A 466 -5.60 -1.08 5.79
CA LEU A 466 -4.30 -0.54 5.39
C LEU A 466 -3.14 -1.19 6.18
N VAL A 467 -3.32 -1.43 7.49
CA VAL A 467 -2.35 -2.17 8.31
C VAL A 467 -2.20 -3.60 7.79
N SER A 468 -3.32 -4.25 7.41
CA SER A 468 -3.32 -5.58 6.81
C SER A 468 -2.66 -5.58 5.43
N SER A 469 -2.89 -4.60 4.56
CA SER A 469 -2.29 -4.59 3.21
C SER A 469 -0.82 -4.14 3.14
N ALA A 470 -0.27 -3.59 4.23
CA ALA A 470 1.10 -3.07 4.25
C ALA A 470 2.19 -4.14 4.08
N ALA A 471 3.29 -3.76 3.42
CA ALA A 471 4.32 -4.66 2.88
C ALA A 471 5.13 -5.45 3.93
N SER A 472 5.20 -5.02 5.19
CA SER A 472 5.83 -5.80 6.25
C SER A 472 4.85 -6.83 6.79
N ASN A 473 5.15 -8.10 6.57
CA ASN A 473 4.36 -9.24 7.07
C ASN A 473 4.42 -9.43 8.60
N ASP A 474 4.69 -8.39 9.38
CA ASP A 474 4.74 -8.43 10.84
C ASP A 474 3.30 -8.35 11.42
N PRO A 475 2.80 -9.43 12.08
CA PRO A 475 1.46 -9.45 12.64
C PRO A 475 1.30 -8.58 13.90
N LYS A 476 2.41 -8.07 14.47
CA LYS A 476 2.40 -7.32 15.74
C LYS A 476 1.44 -6.14 15.75
N PHE A 477 1.29 -5.42 14.64
CA PHE A 477 0.38 -4.29 14.55
C PHE A 477 -1.09 -4.71 14.49
N LEU A 478 -1.41 -5.81 13.79
CA LEU A 478 -2.77 -6.37 13.81
C LEU A 478 -3.14 -6.91 15.19
N TYR A 479 -2.17 -7.51 15.91
CA TYR A 479 -2.34 -7.87 17.32
C TYR A 479 -2.63 -6.66 18.19
N ALA A 480 -1.85 -5.59 18.03
CA ALA A 480 -2.06 -4.35 18.76
C ALA A 480 -3.43 -3.73 18.46
N CYS A 481 -3.91 -3.82 17.21
CA CYS A 481 -5.29 -3.44 16.88
C CYS A 481 -6.32 -4.26 17.66
N CYS A 482 -6.17 -5.58 17.73
CA CYS A 482 -7.08 -6.43 18.51
C CYS A 482 -7.11 -6.02 19.98
N VAL A 483 -5.95 -5.79 20.61
CA VAL A 483 -5.87 -5.41 22.03
C VAL A 483 -6.52 -4.04 22.26
N ASP A 484 -6.19 -3.03 21.46
CA ASP A 484 -6.74 -1.68 21.64
C ASP A 484 -8.26 -1.62 21.39
N ALA A 485 -8.79 -2.36 20.40
CA ALA A 485 -10.24 -2.46 20.21
C ALA A 485 -10.94 -3.15 21.39
N GLN A 486 -10.33 -4.19 21.95
CA GLN A 486 -10.84 -4.87 23.14
C GLN A 486 -10.85 -3.95 24.36
N GLU A 487 -9.76 -3.22 24.62
CA GLU A 487 -9.67 -2.26 25.73
C GLU A 487 -10.68 -1.12 25.58
N SER A 488 -10.94 -0.68 24.35
CA SER A 488 -11.89 0.40 24.04
C SER A 488 -13.34 -0.07 23.97
N GLY A 489 -13.61 -1.38 24.11
CA GLY A 489 -14.95 -1.96 24.00
C GLY A 489 -15.58 -1.89 22.60
N ASN A 490 -14.79 -1.64 21.55
CA ASN A 490 -15.29 -1.55 20.17
C ASN A 490 -15.28 -2.93 19.50
N GLU A 491 -16.39 -3.65 19.64
CA GLU A 491 -16.54 -5.03 19.16
C GLU A 491 -16.45 -5.18 17.64
N LEU A 492 -16.91 -4.18 16.87
CA LEU A 492 -16.89 -4.22 15.41
C LEU A 492 -15.47 -4.06 14.85
N CYS A 493 -14.67 -3.16 15.44
CA CYS A 493 -13.25 -3.03 15.09
C CYS A 493 -12.45 -4.26 15.55
N LEU A 494 -12.77 -4.82 16.72
CA LEU A 494 -12.16 -6.06 17.21
C LEU A 494 -12.44 -7.22 16.24
N LEU A 495 -13.70 -7.37 15.82
CA LEU A 495 -14.11 -8.40 14.87
C LEU A 495 -13.34 -8.27 13.55
N LYS A 496 -13.25 -7.05 13.01
CA LYS A 496 -12.52 -6.79 11.77
C LYS A 496 -11.03 -7.12 11.90
N ALA A 497 -10.37 -6.68 12.98
CA ALA A 497 -8.96 -6.98 13.21
C ALA A 497 -8.69 -8.49 13.36
N LEU A 498 -9.58 -9.23 14.05
CA LEU A 498 -9.49 -10.69 14.19
C LEU A 498 -9.67 -11.42 12.85
N LYS A 499 -10.57 -10.95 11.98
CA LYS A 499 -10.76 -11.51 10.63
C LYS A 499 -9.51 -11.33 9.77
N GLU A 500 -8.96 -10.12 9.73
CA GLU A 500 -7.72 -9.84 8.97
C GLU A 500 -6.53 -10.66 9.48
N LEU A 501 -6.43 -10.82 10.80
CA LEU A 501 -5.43 -11.69 11.41
C LEU A 501 -5.62 -13.16 11.02
N ALA A 502 -6.86 -13.65 10.97
CA ALA A 502 -7.16 -15.02 10.54
C ALA A 502 -6.84 -15.24 9.06
N ASN A 503 -7.14 -14.26 8.19
CA ASN A 503 -6.83 -14.31 6.75
C ASN A 503 -5.32 -14.43 6.49
N LYS A 504 -4.49 -13.81 7.34
CA LYS A 504 -3.03 -13.84 7.22
C LYS A 504 -2.34 -15.02 7.92
N TYR A 505 -3.09 -15.97 8.44
CA TYR A 505 -2.54 -17.04 9.29
C TYR A 505 -1.37 -17.82 8.65
N GLU A 506 -1.37 -18.07 7.34
CA GLU A 506 -0.29 -18.81 6.67
C GLU A 506 1.08 -18.12 6.76
N ILE A 507 1.10 -16.81 6.98
CA ILE A 507 2.29 -15.97 7.13
C ILE A 507 2.77 -15.94 8.59
N ILE A 508 1.89 -16.25 9.55
CA ILE A 508 2.05 -15.98 11.00
C ILE A 508 2.46 -17.24 11.81
N LYS A 509 2.50 -18.42 11.18
CA LYS A 509 2.86 -19.71 11.80
C LYS A 509 4.31 -19.68 12.35
N PRO A 510 4.54 -19.42 13.65
CA PRO A 510 4.23 -20.44 14.66
C PRO A 510 3.62 -19.95 15.99
N ASP A 511 3.43 -18.64 16.21
CA ASP A 511 3.15 -18.13 17.57
C ASP A 511 1.66 -18.20 17.98
N VAL A 512 0.78 -18.65 17.08
CA VAL A 512 -0.66 -18.42 17.18
C VAL A 512 -1.43 -19.69 16.90
N HIS A 513 -2.19 -20.13 17.90
CA HIS A 513 -3.05 -21.30 17.80
C HIS A 513 -4.33 -20.96 17.03
N PHE A 514 -4.34 -21.24 15.73
CA PHE A 514 -5.39 -20.83 14.80
C PHE A 514 -6.82 -21.27 15.16
N PRO A 515 -7.07 -22.51 15.63
CA PRO A 515 -8.42 -22.86 16.08
C PRO A 515 -8.89 -22.00 17.26
N ALA A 516 -7.98 -21.53 18.12
CA ALA A 516 -8.35 -20.62 19.21
C ALA A 516 -8.72 -19.24 18.68
N LEU A 517 -7.99 -18.73 17.68
CA LEU A 517 -8.33 -17.48 17.00
C LEU A 517 -9.73 -17.53 16.40
N LEU A 518 -10.04 -18.57 15.61
CA LEU A 518 -11.36 -18.74 15.01
C LEU A 518 -12.48 -18.87 16.06
N ARG A 519 -12.23 -19.59 17.17
CA ARG A 519 -13.20 -19.67 18.27
C ARG A 519 -13.49 -18.32 18.91
N VAL A 520 -12.47 -17.48 19.09
CA VAL A 520 -12.65 -16.12 19.64
C VAL A 520 -13.45 -15.27 18.66
N THR A 521 -13.13 -15.30 17.37
CA THR A 521 -13.89 -14.60 16.32
C THR A 521 -15.36 -15.02 16.31
N ILE A 522 -15.64 -16.33 16.28
CA ILE A 522 -17.00 -16.86 16.28
C ILE A 522 -17.77 -16.45 17.54
N ARG A 523 -17.15 -16.55 18.72
CA ARG A 523 -17.79 -16.14 19.99
C ARG A 523 -18.13 -14.66 20.00
N LEU A 524 -17.26 -13.82 19.44
CA LEU A 524 -17.52 -12.39 19.31
C LEU A 524 -18.69 -12.12 18.35
N GLN A 525 -18.72 -12.78 17.19
CA GLN A 525 -19.83 -12.67 16.23
C GLN A 525 -21.16 -13.07 16.88
N ILE A 526 -21.21 -14.19 17.60
CA ILE A 526 -22.40 -14.64 18.34
C ILE A 526 -22.80 -13.61 19.41
N SER A 527 -21.82 -13.03 20.12
CA SER A 527 -22.07 -12.02 21.15
C SER A 527 -22.66 -10.73 20.57
N ILE A 528 -22.21 -10.32 19.37
CA ILE A 528 -22.75 -9.14 18.68
C ILE A 528 -24.18 -9.42 18.20
N LEU A 529 -24.43 -10.61 17.63
CA LEU A 529 -25.77 -11.02 17.17
C LEU A 529 -26.79 -11.18 18.30
N ALA A 530 -26.34 -11.38 19.54
CA ALA A 530 -27.22 -11.49 20.70
C ALA A 530 -27.72 -10.12 21.21
N LYS A 531 -27.25 -8.99 20.66
CA LYS A 531 -27.67 -7.65 21.07
C LYS A 531 -28.99 -7.25 20.42
N GLU A 532 -29.96 -6.83 21.22
CA GLU A 532 -31.32 -6.48 20.77
C GLU A 532 -31.37 -5.23 19.88
N ASP A 533 -30.39 -4.33 19.98
CA ASP A 533 -30.36 -3.03 19.28
C ASP A 533 -29.71 -3.08 17.88
N LEU A 534 -29.33 -4.26 17.37
CA LEU A 534 -28.63 -4.38 16.09
C LEU A 534 -29.60 -4.25 14.90
N PRO A 535 -29.36 -3.34 13.93
CA PRO A 535 -30.19 -3.23 12.73
C PRO A 535 -30.23 -4.54 11.92
N SER A 536 -31.39 -4.83 11.30
CA SER A 536 -31.59 -6.07 10.52
C SER A 536 -30.58 -6.27 9.39
N ILE A 537 -30.14 -5.19 8.73
CA ILE A 537 -29.16 -5.26 7.63
C ILE A 537 -27.78 -5.66 8.17
N ASP A 538 -27.39 -5.12 9.33
CA ASP A 538 -26.12 -5.45 9.97
C ASP A 538 -26.11 -6.88 10.52
N SER A 539 -27.27 -7.37 10.96
CA SER A 539 -27.46 -8.77 11.38
C SER A 539 -27.19 -9.73 10.22
N ASP A 540 -27.77 -9.51 9.04
CA ASP A 540 -27.55 -10.37 7.87
C ASP A 540 -26.07 -10.40 7.42
N ILE A 541 -25.39 -9.25 7.48
CA ILE A 541 -23.95 -9.17 7.17
C ILE A 541 -23.14 -10.02 8.16
N ILE A 542 -23.43 -9.89 9.46
CA ILE A 542 -22.71 -10.63 10.49
C ILE A 542 -23.04 -12.13 10.44
N ILE A 543 -24.27 -12.52 10.11
CA ILE A 543 -24.66 -13.92 9.90
C ILE A 543 -23.91 -14.51 8.70
N ASN A 544 -23.83 -13.76 7.59
CA ASN A 544 -23.04 -14.18 6.43
C ASN A 544 -21.56 -14.36 6.79
N ASP A 545 -20.98 -13.38 7.49
CA ASP A 545 -19.60 -13.42 7.97
C ASP A 545 -19.36 -14.60 8.92
N LEU A 546 -20.33 -14.92 9.79
CA LEU A 546 -20.25 -16.06 10.70
C LEU A 546 -20.23 -17.38 9.91
N CYS A 547 -21.06 -17.48 8.86
CA CYS A 547 -21.03 -18.62 7.95
C CYS A 547 -19.68 -18.77 7.26
N GLU A 548 -19.11 -17.68 6.75
CA GLU A 548 -17.80 -17.67 6.11
C GLU A 548 -16.67 -18.07 7.08
N THR A 549 -16.71 -17.63 8.35
CA THR A 549 -15.73 -18.04 9.36
C THR A 549 -15.78 -19.56 9.58
N PHE A 550 -16.99 -20.14 9.67
CA PHE A 550 -17.19 -21.58 9.82
C PHE A 550 -16.75 -22.37 8.57
N GLU A 551 -17.02 -21.86 7.37
CA GLU A 551 -16.56 -22.45 6.11
C GLU A 551 -15.04 -22.36 5.95
N GLY A 552 -14.41 -21.28 6.44
CA GLY A 552 -12.96 -21.11 6.51
C GLY A 552 -12.27 -22.22 7.30
N VAL A 553 -12.91 -22.74 8.36
CA VAL A 553 -12.44 -23.92 9.11
C VAL A 553 -12.26 -25.13 8.17
N LEU A 554 -13.23 -25.36 7.29
CA LEU A 554 -13.20 -26.49 6.34
C LEU A 554 -12.04 -26.36 5.35
N GLY A 555 -11.80 -25.15 4.84
CA GLY A 555 -10.68 -24.88 3.94
C GLY A 555 -9.32 -25.24 4.56
N VAL A 556 -9.19 -25.07 5.89
CA VAL A 556 -7.97 -25.47 6.62
C VAL A 556 -7.96 -26.96 6.94
N LEU A 557 -9.10 -27.56 7.32
CA LEU A 557 -9.20 -29.01 7.56
C LEU A 557 -8.84 -29.84 6.32
N GLN A 558 -9.23 -29.40 5.13
CA GLN A 558 -8.89 -30.07 3.86
C GLN A 558 -7.39 -30.10 3.57
N ARG A 559 -6.63 -29.11 4.06
CA ARG A 559 -5.17 -29.04 3.88
C ARG A 559 -4.40 -29.93 4.86
N ASP A 560 -5.07 -30.53 5.83
CA ASP A 560 -4.52 -31.35 6.93
C ASP A 560 -3.19 -30.79 7.51
N PRO A 561 -3.14 -29.49 7.91
CA PRO A 561 -1.93 -28.89 8.41
C PRO A 561 -1.51 -29.56 9.72
N ARG A 562 -0.25 -29.97 9.78
CA ARG A 562 0.38 -30.48 11.01
C ARG A 562 1.08 -29.34 11.74
N ALA A 563 0.97 -29.35 13.06
CA ALA A 563 1.77 -28.48 13.91
C ALA A 563 3.26 -28.89 13.83
N GLY A 564 4.16 -28.04 14.34
CA GLY A 564 5.61 -28.25 14.29
C GLY A 564 6.09 -29.54 14.97
N ASP A 565 5.27 -30.11 15.85
CA ASP A 565 5.48 -31.39 16.54
C ASP A 565 4.88 -32.61 15.80
N GLY A 566 4.26 -32.38 14.62
CA GLY A 566 3.60 -33.41 13.82
C GLY A 566 2.17 -33.76 14.25
N SER A 567 1.64 -33.11 15.30
CA SER A 567 0.24 -33.27 15.72
C SER A 567 -0.73 -32.58 14.75
N LYS A 568 -1.99 -33.04 14.70
CA LYS A 568 -3.02 -32.38 13.88
C LYS A 568 -3.35 -31.02 14.49
N LEU A 569 -3.37 -29.97 13.65
CA LEU A 569 -3.77 -28.62 14.08
C LEU A 569 -5.20 -28.59 14.66
N PHE A 570 -6.09 -29.46 14.14
CA PHE A 570 -7.43 -29.66 14.69
C PHE A 570 -7.52 -31.02 15.37
N SER A 571 -7.53 -30.99 16.69
CA SER A 571 -7.79 -32.11 17.59
C SER A 571 -9.27 -32.52 17.60
N VAL A 572 -9.58 -33.70 18.14
CA VAL A 572 -10.96 -34.20 18.29
C VAL A 572 -11.81 -33.24 19.14
N THR A 573 -11.22 -32.61 20.15
CA THR A 573 -11.92 -31.63 21.00
C THR A 573 -12.32 -30.38 20.22
N GLU A 574 -11.50 -29.96 19.26
CA GLU A 574 -11.81 -28.82 18.40
C GLU A 574 -12.86 -29.16 17.35
N LEU A 575 -12.73 -30.32 16.70
CA LEU A 575 -13.78 -30.82 15.80
C LEU A 575 -15.13 -30.89 16.53
N ASN A 576 -15.14 -31.40 17.77
CA ASN A 576 -16.32 -31.41 18.63
C ASN A 576 -16.86 -30.01 18.91
N TRP A 577 -16.00 -29.03 19.17
CA TRP A 577 -16.43 -27.66 19.41
C TRP A 577 -17.09 -27.06 18.17
N PHE A 578 -16.43 -27.07 17.01
CA PHE A 578 -16.96 -26.45 15.79
C PHE A 578 -18.21 -27.19 15.29
N CYS A 579 -18.20 -28.53 15.29
CA CYS A 579 -19.34 -29.34 14.88
C CYS A 579 -20.58 -29.11 15.75
N LYS A 580 -20.41 -29.08 17.09
CA LYS A 580 -21.53 -28.80 18.02
C LYS A 580 -22.06 -27.37 17.88
N ASN A 581 -21.18 -26.37 17.75
CA ASN A 581 -21.62 -24.99 17.65
C ASN A 581 -22.34 -24.70 16.32
N ALA A 582 -21.82 -25.20 15.19
CA ALA A 582 -22.50 -25.08 13.89
C ALA A 582 -23.90 -25.72 13.93
N TYR A 583 -24.01 -26.93 14.49
CA TYR A 583 -25.30 -27.61 14.65
C TYR A 583 -26.27 -26.85 15.56
N ASN A 584 -25.81 -26.41 16.73
CA ASN A 584 -26.65 -25.71 17.69
C ASN A 584 -27.14 -24.36 17.14
N LEU A 585 -26.28 -23.62 16.44
CA LEU A 585 -26.65 -22.36 15.78
C LEU A 585 -27.69 -22.59 14.68
N GLY A 586 -27.49 -23.62 13.85
CA GLY A 586 -28.45 -23.99 12.82
C GLY A 586 -29.83 -24.36 13.39
N ILE A 587 -29.87 -25.01 14.56
CA ILE A 587 -31.14 -25.32 15.26
C ILE A 587 -31.74 -24.09 15.94
N SER A 588 -30.95 -23.34 16.70
CA SER A 588 -31.47 -22.23 17.50
C SER A 588 -32.07 -21.13 16.65
N HIS A 589 -31.52 -20.93 15.45
CA HIS A 589 -31.98 -19.90 14.51
C HIS A 589 -32.71 -20.45 13.29
N ALA A 590 -33.22 -21.69 13.35
CA ALA A 590 -33.96 -22.31 12.26
C ALA A 590 -35.20 -21.51 11.84
N ASN A 591 -35.76 -20.71 12.75
CA ASN A 591 -36.94 -19.87 12.50
C ASN A 591 -36.61 -18.39 12.27
N ASP A 592 -35.40 -17.94 12.65
CA ASP A 592 -35.04 -16.52 12.70
C ASP A 592 -34.11 -16.13 11.55
N TRP A 593 -33.26 -17.06 11.09
CA TRP A 593 -32.35 -16.82 9.97
C TRP A 593 -32.98 -17.24 8.65
N GLY A 594 -32.58 -16.58 7.56
CA GLY A 594 -32.89 -17.06 6.22
C GLY A 594 -32.41 -18.52 6.04
N LEU A 595 -33.26 -19.37 5.45
CA LEU A 595 -32.98 -20.81 5.29
C LEU A 595 -31.64 -21.10 4.62
N GLN A 596 -31.15 -20.20 3.76
CA GLN A 596 -29.83 -20.29 3.13
C GLN A 596 -28.68 -20.32 4.15
N TYR A 597 -28.75 -19.55 5.23
CA TYR A 597 -27.72 -19.53 6.28
C TYR A 597 -27.82 -20.76 7.19
N VAL A 598 -29.04 -21.18 7.51
CA VAL A 598 -29.32 -22.40 8.27
C VAL A 598 -28.75 -23.63 7.55
N ILE A 599 -28.96 -23.72 6.24
CA ILE A 599 -28.40 -24.78 5.40
C ILE A 599 -26.86 -24.77 5.46
N ARG A 600 -26.22 -23.60 5.30
CA ARG A 600 -24.76 -23.47 5.38
C ARG A 600 -24.21 -23.98 6.72
N MET A 601 -24.85 -23.66 7.84
CA MET A 601 -24.45 -24.16 9.16
C MET A 601 -24.50 -25.68 9.26
N PHE A 602 -25.59 -26.30 8.78
CA PHE A 602 -25.72 -27.75 8.79
C PHE A 602 -24.78 -28.43 7.80
N ASP A 603 -24.51 -27.83 6.64
CA ASP A 603 -23.52 -28.31 5.67
C ASP A 603 -22.11 -28.27 6.25
N VAL A 604 -21.74 -27.18 6.93
CA VAL A 604 -20.47 -27.12 7.67
C VAL A 604 -20.39 -28.24 8.69
N CYS A 605 -21.45 -28.46 9.46
CA CYS A 605 -21.50 -29.57 10.42
C CYS A 605 -21.28 -30.92 9.73
N LEU A 606 -21.97 -31.20 8.62
CA LEU A 606 -21.81 -32.43 7.85
C LEU A 606 -20.38 -32.64 7.33
N LEU A 607 -19.74 -31.58 6.83
CA LEU A 607 -18.39 -31.64 6.31
C LEU A 607 -17.35 -31.83 7.43
N ILE A 608 -17.52 -31.18 8.59
CA ILE A 608 -16.65 -31.42 9.75
C ILE A 608 -16.74 -32.88 10.22
N ILE A 609 -17.94 -33.48 10.18
CA ILE A 609 -18.15 -34.89 10.56
C ILE A 609 -17.26 -35.84 9.74
N GLU A 610 -16.98 -35.54 8.47
CA GLU A 610 -16.13 -36.37 7.60
C GLU A 610 -14.65 -36.38 8.00
N HIS A 611 -14.20 -35.41 8.81
CA HIS A 611 -12.81 -35.27 9.26
C HIS A 611 -12.51 -35.93 10.61
N TYR A 612 -13.50 -36.54 11.28
CA TYR A 612 -13.29 -37.24 12.54
C TYR A 612 -12.44 -38.53 12.36
N PRO A 613 -11.58 -38.88 13.33
CA PRO A 613 -10.87 -40.15 13.31
C PRO A 613 -11.81 -41.36 13.33
N LYS A 614 -11.43 -42.46 12.64
CA LYS A 614 -12.26 -43.67 12.52
C LYS A 614 -12.19 -44.58 13.75
N ASP A 615 -11.26 -44.33 14.66
CA ASP A 615 -10.95 -45.09 15.87
C ASP A 615 -11.60 -44.53 17.14
N LEU A 616 -12.56 -43.61 16.99
CA LEU A 616 -13.29 -43.04 18.12
C LEU A 616 -14.10 -44.08 18.91
N PRO A 617 -14.34 -43.84 20.21
CA PRO A 617 -15.23 -44.68 21.01
C PRO A 617 -16.63 -44.79 20.39
N GLY A 618 -17.24 -45.97 20.49
CA GLY A 618 -18.52 -46.26 19.83
C GLY A 618 -19.67 -45.33 20.20
N GLN A 619 -19.71 -44.81 21.44
CA GLN A 619 -20.72 -43.85 21.88
C GLN A 619 -20.54 -42.47 21.22
N GLU A 620 -19.31 -41.94 21.17
CA GLU A 620 -19.03 -40.66 20.52
C GLU A 620 -19.29 -40.72 19.02
N MET A 621 -18.95 -41.85 18.39
CA MET A 621 -19.24 -42.10 16.97
C MET A 621 -20.75 -42.15 16.69
N GLY A 622 -21.53 -42.75 17.60
CA GLY A 622 -23.00 -42.77 17.53
C GLY A 622 -23.61 -41.37 17.60
N ASP A 623 -23.18 -40.55 18.56
CA ASP A 623 -23.65 -39.17 18.71
C ASP A 623 -23.33 -38.30 17.49
N ILE A 624 -22.13 -38.47 16.92
CA ILE A 624 -21.68 -37.76 15.70
C ILE A 624 -22.54 -38.17 14.50
N SER A 625 -22.82 -39.46 14.35
CA SER A 625 -23.65 -39.96 13.25
C SER A 625 -25.09 -39.51 13.37
N LEU A 626 -25.68 -39.55 14.58
CA LEU A 626 -27.02 -39.02 14.86
C LEU A 626 -27.12 -37.53 14.52
N ARG A 627 -26.12 -36.73 14.91
CA ARG A 627 -26.05 -35.32 14.49
C ARG A 627 -26.05 -35.19 12.97
N GLY A 628 -25.24 -35.99 12.28
CA GLY A 628 -25.20 -36.04 10.82
C GLY A 628 -26.51 -36.47 10.16
N LEU A 629 -27.32 -37.31 10.82
CA LEU A 629 -28.67 -37.64 10.39
C LEU A 629 -29.57 -36.41 10.48
N PHE A 630 -29.62 -35.76 11.64
CA PHE A 630 -30.46 -34.58 11.84
C PHE A 630 -30.06 -33.42 10.93
N CYS A 631 -28.77 -33.19 10.67
CA CYS A 631 -28.33 -32.20 9.68
C CYS A 631 -28.90 -32.49 8.29
N ASN A 632 -28.78 -33.74 7.79
CA ASN A 632 -29.33 -34.10 6.48
C ASN A 632 -30.85 -33.93 6.42
N PHE A 633 -31.55 -34.30 7.50
CA PHE A 633 -33.00 -34.09 7.60
C PHE A 633 -33.35 -32.60 7.51
N MET A 634 -32.71 -31.76 8.33
CA MET A 634 -32.98 -30.31 8.37
C MET A 634 -32.66 -29.63 7.04
N VAL A 635 -31.53 -29.97 6.41
CA VAL A 635 -31.15 -29.42 5.11
C VAL A 635 -32.12 -29.85 4.01
N ALA A 636 -32.55 -31.12 4.00
CA ALA A 636 -33.55 -31.59 3.03
C ALA A 636 -34.90 -30.87 3.21
N VAL A 637 -35.36 -30.70 4.45
CA VAL A 637 -36.59 -29.95 4.75
C VAL A 637 -36.48 -28.49 4.31
N ALA A 638 -35.33 -27.84 4.58
CA ALA A 638 -35.10 -26.46 4.18
C ALA A 638 -35.06 -26.30 2.66
N TYR A 639 -34.41 -27.21 1.92
CA TYR A 639 -34.44 -27.18 0.46
C TYR A 639 -35.83 -27.48 -0.12
N ALA A 640 -36.65 -28.32 0.54
CA ALA A 640 -38.04 -28.53 0.14
C ALA A 640 -38.84 -27.22 0.23
N ALA A 641 -38.69 -26.49 1.34
CA ALA A 641 -39.34 -25.20 1.52
C ALA A 641 -38.86 -24.17 0.50
N LEU A 642 -37.55 -24.07 0.27
CA LEU A 642 -36.97 -23.17 -0.73
C LEU A 642 -37.39 -23.51 -2.16
N ALA A 643 -37.48 -24.80 -2.52
CA ALA A 643 -37.92 -25.22 -3.85
C ALA A 643 -39.39 -24.86 -4.10
N ARG A 644 -40.26 -25.07 -3.11
CA ARG A 644 -41.70 -24.77 -3.21
C ARG A 644 -42.01 -23.27 -3.23
N ALA A 645 -41.17 -22.45 -2.61
CA ALA A 645 -41.32 -20.99 -2.59
C ALA A 645 -40.74 -20.28 -3.83
N GLN A 646 -40.08 -21.02 -4.74
CA GLN A 646 -39.30 -20.43 -5.81
C GLN A 646 -40.06 -20.30 -7.13
N ASP A 647 -40.15 -19.08 -7.65
CA ASP A 647 -40.80 -18.80 -8.95
C ASP A 647 -39.94 -19.18 -10.16
N LYS A 648 -38.61 -19.12 -10.01
CA LYS A 648 -37.67 -19.45 -11.09
C LYS A 648 -37.45 -20.96 -11.17
N ILE A 649 -37.97 -21.57 -12.23
CA ILE A 649 -37.91 -23.01 -12.48
C ILE A 649 -36.48 -23.56 -12.34
N GLU A 650 -35.47 -22.91 -12.92
CA GLU A 650 -34.08 -23.39 -12.85
C GLU A 650 -33.57 -23.52 -11.41
N VAL A 651 -33.81 -22.51 -10.57
CA VAL A 651 -33.38 -22.50 -9.16
C VAL A 651 -34.19 -23.51 -8.35
N GLN A 652 -35.48 -23.64 -8.63
CA GLN A 652 -36.33 -24.66 -8.03
C GLN A 652 -35.79 -26.07 -8.30
N LEU A 653 -35.47 -26.39 -9.57
CA LEU A 653 -34.92 -27.68 -9.94
C LEU A 653 -33.56 -27.94 -9.28
N GLN A 654 -32.69 -26.93 -9.20
CA GLN A 654 -31.41 -27.04 -8.47
C GLN A 654 -31.62 -27.33 -6.98
N ASN A 655 -32.57 -26.66 -6.32
CA ASN A 655 -32.90 -26.92 -4.93
C ASN A 655 -33.41 -28.35 -4.74
N TYR A 656 -34.24 -28.86 -5.65
CA TYR A 656 -34.67 -30.26 -5.63
C TYR A 656 -33.49 -31.24 -5.79
N VAL A 657 -32.54 -30.99 -6.68
CA VAL A 657 -31.33 -31.85 -6.80
C VAL A 657 -30.53 -31.88 -5.50
N LYS A 658 -30.31 -30.73 -4.86
CA LYS A 658 -29.60 -30.64 -3.57
C LYS A 658 -30.37 -31.36 -2.47
N MET A 659 -31.69 -31.17 -2.40
CA MET A 659 -32.57 -31.87 -1.47
C MET A 659 -32.43 -33.39 -1.59
N ARG A 660 -32.54 -33.95 -2.80
CA ARG A 660 -32.41 -35.39 -3.05
C ARG A 660 -31.06 -35.95 -2.60
N LYS A 661 -29.97 -35.18 -2.75
CA LYS A 661 -28.64 -35.55 -2.22
C LYS A 661 -28.67 -35.73 -0.70
N HIS A 662 -29.28 -34.81 0.05
CA HIS A 662 -29.37 -34.89 1.51
C HIS A 662 -30.32 -35.98 1.99
N ILE A 663 -31.42 -36.24 1.27
CA ILE A 663 -32.33 -37.36 1.55
C ILE A 663 -31.58 -38.70 1.43
N ARG A 664 -30.80 -38.87 0.36
CA ARG A 664 -29.93 -40.05 0.21
C ARG A 664 -28.90 -40.15 1.33
N GLY A 665 -28.30 -39.03 1.74
CA GLY A 665 -27.37 -38.96 2.87
C GLY A 665 -28.01 -39.38 4.19
N PHE A 666 -29.27 -38.99 4.41
CA PHE A 666 -30.06 -39.43 5.56
C PHE A 666 -30.31 -40.94 5.52
N ASP A 667 -30.78 -41.46 4.38
CA ASP A 667 -31.10 -42.89 4.23
C ASP A 667 -29.89 -43.80 4.50
N ILE A 668 -28.74 -43.51 3.88
CA ILE A 668 -27.50 -44.27 4.08
C ILE A 668 -27.08 -44.28 5.55
N LYS A 669 -27.11 -43.12 6.23
CA LYS A 669 -26.71 -43.02 7.64
C LYS A 669 -27.72 -43.73 8.55
N LEU A 670 -29.01 -43.71 8.20
CA LEU A 670 -30.06 -44.35 8.99
C LEU A 670 -29.89 -45.85 8.92
N GLU A 671 -29.74 -46.42 7.71
CA GLU A 671 -29.48 -47.85 7.52
C GLU A 671 -28.27 -48.33 8.34
N ALA A 672 -27.19 -47.56 8.38
CA ALA A 672 -26.00 -47.89 9.18
C ALA A 672 -26.26 -47.84 10.70
N HIS A 673 -27.24 -47.07 11.17
CA HIS A 673 -27.53 -46.88 12.60
C HIS A 673 -28.74 -47.66 13.12
N LEU A 674 -29.59 -48.20 12.23
CA LEU A 674 -30.83 -48.88 12.62
C LEU A 674 -30.64 -50.00 13.66
N ALA A 675 -29.55 -50.77 13.59
CA ALA A 675 -29.32 -51.87 14.53
C ALA A 675 -29.07 -51.42 15.97
N HIS A 676 -28.59 -50.18 16.16
CA HIS A 676 -28.13 -49.65 17.45
C HIS A 676 -29.16 -48.77 18.16
N LEU A 677 -30.30 -48.50 17.51
CA LEU A 677 -31.35 -47.65 18.04
C LEU A 677 -32.37 -48.45 18.86
N ASP A 678 -32.91 -47.82 19.90
CA ASP A 678 -34.09 -48.30 20.61
C ASP A 678 -35.36 -48.15 19.75
N ASN A 679 -36.46 -48.75 20.18
CA ASN A 679 -37.68 -48.79 19.38
C ASN A 679 -38.32 -47.41 19.18
N GLU A 680 -38.26 -46.51 20.17
CA GLU A 680 -38.86 -45.17 20.05
C GLU A 680 -38.08 -44.33 19.03
N SER A 681 -36.74 -44.34 19.13
CA SER A 681 -35.89 -43.64 18.15
C SER A 681 -36.01 -44.20 16.73
N LYS A 682 -36.21 -45.52 16.59
CA LYS A 682 -36.48 -46.15 15.27
C LYS A 682 -37.77 -45.63 14.67
N GLU A 683 -38.84 -45.58 15.44
CA GLU A 683 -40.14 -45.09 14.98
C GLU A 683 -40.08 -43.62 14.56
N ASP A 684 -39.45 -42.76 15.37
CA ASP A 684 -39.27 -41.35 15.01
C ASP A 684 -38.46 -41.17 13.71
N LEU A 685 -37.30 -41.81 13.60
CA LEU A 685 -36.45 -41.67 12.41
C LEU A 685 -37.09 -42.28 11.16
N GLN A 686 -37.87 -43.36 11.29
CA GLN A 686 -38.66 -43.92 10.19
C GLN A 686 -39.81 -43.00 9.76
N ALA A 687 -40.45 -42.30 10.70
CA ALA A 687 -41.44 -41.28 10.39
C ALA A 687 -40.82 -40.08 9.66
N LYS A 688 -39.62 -39.65 10.08
CA LYS A 688 -38.83 -38.62 9.38
C LYS A 688 -38.45 -39.07 7.97
N LEU A 689 -37.98 -40.32 7.80
CA LEU A 689 -37.71 -40.90 6.47
C LEU A 689 -38.97 -40.89 5.60
N GLY A 690 -40.14 -41.25 6.14
CA GLY A 690 -41.41 -41.21 5.42
C GLY A 690 -41.72 -39.82 4.85
N THR A 691 -41.50 -38.78 5.66
CA THR A 691 -41.64 -37.38 5.23
C THR A 691 -40.65 -37.02 4.12
N LEU A 692 -39.37 -37.39 4.28
CA LEU A 692 -38.34 -37.14 3.29
C LEU A 692 -38.62 -37.84 1.96
N LEU A 693 -39.12 -39.07 1.97
CA LEU A 693 -39.45 -39.80 0.74
C LEU A 693 -40.61 -39.14 -0.01
N VAL A 694 -41.56 -38.50 0.67
CA VAL A 694 -42.59 -37.69 -0.01
C VAL A 694 -41.95 -36.52 -0.76
N PHE A 695 -41.00 -35.83 -0.12
CA PHE A 695 -40.26 -34.75 -0.79
C PHE A 695 -39.38 -35.27 -1.93
N ASP A 696 -38.74 -36.43 -1.78
CA ASP A 696 -37.96 -37.08 -2.84
C ASP A 696 -38.85 -37.43 -4.05
N PHE A 697 -40.05 -37.92 -3.79
CA PHE A 697 -41.03 -38.27 -4.81
C PHE A 697 -41.52 -37.03 -5.58
N GLU A 698 -41.85 -35.95 -4.86
CA GLU A 698 -42.17 -34.65 -5.45
C GLU A 698 -41.03 -34.11 -6.30
N ALA A 699 -39.80 -34.14 -5.78
CA ALA A 699 -38.61 -33.70 -6.51
C ALA A 699 -38.35 -34.52 -7.78
N ALA A 700 -38.53 -35.84 -7.71
CA ALA A 700 -38.39 -36.71 -8.86
C ALA A 700 -39.40 -36.38 -9.96
N ILE A 701 -40.65 -36.04 -9.60
CA ILE A 701 -41.66 -35.55 -10.55
C ILE A 701 -41.21 -34.24 -11.20
N SER A 702 -40.82 -33.24 -10.39
CA SER A 702 -40.39 -31.93 -10.89
C SER A 702 -39.16 -32.03 -11.80
N LEU A 703 -38.23 -32.94 -11.48
CA LEU A 703 -37.03 -33.23 -12.28
C LEU A 703 -37.28 -34.18 -13.46
N LYS A 704 -38.51 -34.68 -13.64
CA LYS A 704 -38.88 -35.67 -14.66
C LYS A 704 -38.06 -36.98 -14.56
N ALA A 705 -37.59 -37.30 -13.36
CA ALA A 705 -36.88 -38.54 -13.04
C ALA A 705 -37.89 -39.67 -12.79
N TRP A 706 -38.66 -40.00 -13.83
CA TRP A 706 -39.81 -40.90 -13.77
C TRP A 706 -39.47 -42.31 -13.27
N ASP A 707 -38.29 -42.82 -13.63
CA ASP A 707 -37.83 -44.16 -13.26
C ASP A 707 -37.64 -44.33 -11.74
N ASP A 708 -37.39 -43.23 -11.01
CA ASP A 708 -37.15 -43.26 -9.57
C ASP A 708 -38.43 -43.42 -8.76
N LEU A 709 -39.61 -43.07 -9.31
CA LEU A 709 -40.87 -43.00 -8.56
C LEU A 709 -41.26 -44.34 -7.94
N VAL A 710 -41.13 -45.42 -8.70
CA VAL A 710 -41.44 -46.78 -8.21
C VAL A 710 -40.44 -47.20 -7.14
N VAL A 711 -39.18 -46.82 -7.26
CA VAL A 711 -38.12 -47.13 -6.28
C VAL A 711 -38.42 -46.42 -4.96
N ILE A 712 -38.75 -45.13 -5.00
CA ILE A 712 -39.09 -44.31 -3.84
C ILE A 712 -40.35 -44.85 -3.16
N ALA A 713 -41.41 -45.15 -3.91
CA ALA A 713 -42.65 -45.71 -3.38
C ALA A 713 -42.44 -47.08 -2.70
N ARG A 714 -41.55 -47.93 -3.24
CA ARG A 714 -41.18 -49.19 -2.60
C ARG A 714 -40.39 -48.96 -1.31
N LYS A 715 -39.46 -48.01 -1.29
CA LYS A 715 -38.72 -47.68 -0.07
C LYS A 715 -39.66 -47.16 1.04
N ALA A 716 -40.68 -46.38 0.70
CA ALA A 716 -41.66 -45.86 1.64
C ALA A 716 -42.42 -46.93 2.44
N GLN A 717 -42.43 -48.18 1.96
CA GLN A 717 -42.99 -49.34 2.65
C GLN A 717 -42.36 -49.56 4.03
N THR A 718 -41.05 -49.30 4.17
CA THR A 718 -40.34 -49.49 5.44
C THR A 718 -40.81 -48.53 6.53
N CYS A 719 -41.38 -47.38 6.14
CA CYS A 719 -41.88 -46.36 7.06
C CYS A 719 -43.29 -46.64 7.59
N LYS A 720 -44.02 -47.58 6.98
CA LYS A 720 -45.41 -47.96 7.33
C LYS A 720 -46.36 -46.76 7.53
N SER A 721 -46.13 -45.68 6.79
CA SER A 721 -46.87 -44.41 6.95
C SER A 721 -47.91 -44.25 5.84
N LEU A 722 -49.18 -44.47 6.19
CA LEU A 722 -50.31 -44.27 5.27
C LEU A 722 -50.34 -42.85 4.69
N ARG A 723 -50.10 -41.84 5.55
CA ARG A 723 -50.08 -40.42 5.14
C ARG A 723 -49.01 -40.14 4.06
N SER A 724 -47.84 -40.77 4.18
CA SER A 724 -46.75 -40.57 3.22
C SER A 724 -47.11 -41.15 1.85
N LEU A 725 -47.67 -42.36 1.83
CA LEU A 725 -48.13 -43.01 0.59
C LEU A 725 -49.27 -42.22 -0.09
N GLN A 726 -50.22 -41.72 0.69
CA GLN A 726 -51.30 -40.86 0.17
C GLN A 726 -50.76 -39.55 -0.42
N ALA A 727 -49.78 -38.92 0.25
CA ALA A 727 -49.13 -37.72 -0.27
C ALA A 727 -48.38 -37.99 -1.59
N MET A 728 -47.67 -39.12 -1.71
CA MET A 728 -47.03 -39.51 -2.97
C MET A 728 -48.04 -39.72 -4.10
N ALA A 729 -49.18 -40.37 -3.82
CA ALA A 729 -50.25 -40.55 -4.80
C ALA A 729 -50.81 -39.21 -5.28
N ASP A 730 -51.04 -38.27 -4.35
CA ASP A 730 -51.49 -36.92 -4.68
C ASP A 730 -50.46 -36.15 -5.53
N CYS A 731 -49.16 -36.29 -5.24
CA CYS A 731 -48.09 -35.70 -6.04
C CYS A 731 -48.12 -36.16 -7.51
N ILE A 732 -48.20 -37.47 -7.78
CA ILE A 732 -48.19 -37.97 -9.17
C ILE A 732 -49.49 -37.69 -9.93
N LEU A 733 -50.63 -37.65 -9.23
CA LEU A 733 -51.92 -37.29 -9.84
C LEU A 733 -51.97 -35.82 -10.27
N ARG A 734 -51.20 -34.95 -9.60
CA ARG A 734 -51.05 -33.53 -9.96
C ARG A 734 -49.89 -33.26 -10.92
N ALA A 735 -49.10 -34.28 -11.28
CA ALA A 735 -47.96 -34.11 -12.15
C ALA A 735 -48.39 -33.69 -13.56
N GLU A 736 -47.63 -32.78 -14.18
CA GLU A 736 -47.89 -32.38 -15.56
C GLU A 736 -47.35 -33.44 -16.54
N LYS A 737 -48.26 -34.08 -17.27
CA LYS A 737 -47.97 -35.04 -18.36
C LYS A 737 -46.95 -36.15 -17.99
N PRO A 738 -47.15 -36.90 -16.90
CA PRO A 738 -46.32 -38.07 -16.61
C PRO A 738 -46.48 -39.13 -17.71
N PRO A 739 -45.41 -39.89 -18.07
CA PRO A 739 -45.57 -41.05 -18.94
C PRO A 739 -46.59 -42.03 -18.35
N MET A 740 -47.56 -42.45 -19.15
CA MET A 740 -48.72 -43.22 -18.65
C MET A 740 -48.32 -44.51 -17.94
N GLN A 741 -47.35 -45.24 -18.50
CA GLN A 741 -46.83 -46.47 -17.89
C GLN A 741 -46.19 -46.21 -16.52
N THR A 742 -45.49 -45.08 -16.36
CA THR A 742 -44.90 -44.68 -15.08
C THR A 742 -45.99 -44.29 -14.08
N LEU A 743 -46.98 -43.48 -14.51
CA LEU A 743 -48.12 -43.12 -13.67
C LEU A 743 -48.83 -44.36 -13.13
N TYR A 744 -49.15 -45.29 -14.04
CA TYR A 744 -49.78 -46.56 -13.70
C TYR A 744 -48.93 -47.36 -12.71
N SER A 745 -47.65 -47.60 -13.02
CA SER A 745 -46.78 -48.45 -12.19
C SER A 745 -46.51 -47.86 -10.80
N ALA A 746 -46.34 -46.54 -10.69
CA ALA A 746 -46.12 -45.85 -9.42
C ALA A 746 -47.40 -45.84 -8.56
N LEU A 747 -48.54 -45.41 -9.11
CA LEU A 747 -49.82 -45.44 -8.39
C LEU A 747 -50.20 -46.86 -7.98
N ARG A 748 -50.00 -47.84 -8.86
CA ARG A 748 -50.27 -49.24 -8.55
C ARG A 748 -49.41 -49.73 -7.38
N THR A 749 -48.13 -49.39 -7.37
CA THR A 749 -47.23 -49.70 -6.26
C THR A 749 -47.75 -49.07 -4.97
N ILE A 750 -48.12 -47.78 -4.99
CA ILE A 750 -48.63 -47.07 -3.81
C ILE A 750 -49.93 -47.71 -3.28
N ILE A 751 -50.90 -47.98 -4.16
CA ILE A 751 -52.21 -48.56 -3.80
C ILE A 751 -52.03 -49.94 -3.18
N ASN A 752 -51.17 -50.78 -3.74
CA ASN A 752 -50.90 -52.12 -3.19
C ASN A 752 -50.34 -52.06 -1.76
N GLU A 753 -49.56 -51.03 -1.44
CA GLU A 753 -48.98 -50.87 -0.10
C GLU A 753 -49.97 -50.25 0.88
N ILE A 754 -50.78 -49.28 0.44
CA ILE A 754 -51.90 -48.77 1.23
C ILE A 754 -52.85 -49.91 1.59
N TRP A 755 -53.15 -50.78 0.63
CA TRP A 755 -54.00 -51.96 0.84
C TRP A 755 -53.48 -52.90 1.94
N LYS A 756 -52.17 -53.16 1.96
CA LYS A 756 -51.53 -53.97 3.02
C LYS A 756 -51.60 -53.29 4.39
N LEU A 757 -51.36 -51.97 4.45
CA LEU A 757 -51.36 -51.22 5.71
C LEU A 757 -52.76 -51.06 6.30
N GLU A 758 -53.78 -50.87 5.46
CA GLU A 758 -55.18 -50.68 5.91
C GLU A 758 -55.92 -52.00 6.17
N GLY A 759 -55.24 -53.14 6.11
CA GLY A 759 -55.83 -54.43 6.45
C GLY A 759 -56.96 -54.85 5.50
N PHE A 760 -56.78 -54.63 4.19
CA PHE A 760 -57.69 -55.11 3.15
C PHE A 760 -59.11 -54.47 3.18
N ASP A 761 -59.20 -53.13 3.37
CA ASP A 761 -60.47 -52.37 3.31
C ASP A 761 -60.98 -52.18 1.86
N ILE A 762 -61.89 -53.06 1.43
CA ILE A 762 -62.42 -53.09 0.06
C ILE A 762 -63.08 -51.77 -0.38
N ASN A 763 -63.65 -50.99 0.55
CA ASN A 763 -64.29 -49.71 0.21
C ASN A 763 -63.27 -48.67 -0.26
N LYS A 764 -62.10 -48.65 0.36
CA LYS A 764 -61.01 -47.74 -0.01
C LYS A 764 -60.29 -48.23 -1.25
N LEU A 765 -60.07 -49.54 -1.37
CA LEU A 765 -59.49 -50.11 -2.60
C LEU A 765 -60.35 -49.79 -3.82
N ALA A 766 -61.68 -49.90 -3.73
CA ALA A 766 -62.58 -49.54 -4.81
C ALA A 766 -62.39 -48.09 -5.26
N LYS A 767 -62.26 -47.15 -4.32
CA LYS A 767 -62.01 -45.73 -4.61
C LYS A 767 -60.63 -45.50 -5.24
N TYR A 768 -59.59 -46.20 -4.77
CA TYR A 768 -58.26 -46.10 -5.36
C TYR A 768 -58.19 -46.71 -6.76
N LEU A 769 -58.85 -47.86 -6.99
CA LEU A 769 -58.98 -48.47 -8.32
C LEU A 769 -59.74 -47.55 -9.28
N ARG A 770 -60.78 -46.85 -8.80
CA ARG A 770 -61.50 -45.85 -9.59
C ARG A 770 -60.56 -44.72 -9.99
N CYS A 771 -59.80 -44.17 -9.04
CA CYS A 771 -58.83 -43.12 -9.32
C CYS A 771 -57.78 -43.57 -10.34
N LEU A 772 -57.22 -44.78 -10.18
CA LEU A 772 -56.24 -45.36 -11.11
C LEU A 772 -56.84 -45.58 -12.51
N THR A 773 -58.07 -46.06 -12.59
CA THR A 773 -58.78 -46.26 -13.85
C THR A 773 -59.02 -44.93 -14.54
N GLN A 774 -59.55 -43.95 -13.82
CA GLN A 774 -59.80 -42.61 -14.35
C GLN A 774 -58.52 -41.95 -14.87
N ALA A 775 -57.41 -42.09 -14.15
CA ALA A 775 -56.11 -41.52 -14.56
C ALA A 775 -55.52 -42.20 -15.80
N THR A 776 -55.90 -43.45 -16.10
CA THR A 776 -55.36 -44.26 -17.20
C THR A 776 -56.30 -44.37 -18.40
N LEU A 777 -57.52 -43.84 -18.33
CA LEU A 777 -58.49 -43.85 -19.44
C LEU A 777 -57.92 -43.43 -20.82
N PRO A 778 -56.99 -42.46 -20.93
CA PRO A 778 -56.40 -42.11 -22.22
C PRO A 778 -55.60 -43.23 -22.90
N ASP A 779 -55.19 -44.27 -22.16
CA ASP A 779 -54.43 -45.42 -22.67
C ASP A 779 -55.34 -46.66 -22.75
N LYS A 780 -55.59 -47.11 -23.98
CA LYS A 780 -56.60 -48.13 -24.30
C LYS A 780 -56.29 -49.49 -23.65
N ASP A 781 -55.02 -49.87 -23.61
CA ASP A 781 -54.60 -51.18 -23.16
C ASP A 781 -54.54 -51.27 -21.63
N LEU A 782 -53.96 -50.24 -20.98
CA LEU A 782 -53.88 -50.18 -19.53
C LEU A 782 -55.25 -50.06 -18.87
N SER A 783 -56.10 -49.17 -19.39
CA SER A 783 -57.44 -48.94 -18.82
C SER A 783 -58.36 -50.15 -19.00
N LEU A 784 -58.33 -50.83 -20.16
CA LEU A 784 -59.09 -52.06 -20.36
C LEU A 784 -58.56 -53.19 -19.45
N GLY A 785 -57.24 -53.29 -19.27
CA GLY A 785 -56.63 -54.23 -18.33
C GLY A 785 -57.12 -54.01 -16.89
N LEU A 786 -57.16 -52.77 -16.44
CA LEU A 786 -57.65 -52.37 -15.11
C LEU A 786 -59.13 -52.68 -14.91
N ILE A 787 -59.96 -52.46 -15.92
CA ILE A 787 -61.40 -52.80 -15.85
C ILE A 787 -61.60 -54.31 -15.73
N LYS A 788 -60.86 -55.11 -16.52
CA LYS A 788 -60.89 -56.58 -16.40
C LYS A 788 -60.46 -57.04 -15.00
N GLU A 789 -59.40 -56.46 -14.48
CA GLU A 789 -58.94 -56.76 -13.14
C GLU A 789 -59.98 -56.37 -12.08
N THR A 790 -60.64 -55.22 -12.24
CA THR A 790 -61.74 -54.79 -11.37
C THR A 790 -62.90 -55.78 -11.41
N CYS A 791 -63.25 -56.30 -12.60
CA CYS A 791 -64.24 -57.37 -12.72
C CYS A 791 -63.84 -58.61 -11.91
N ASP A 792 -62.57 -59.00 -11.94
CA ASP A 792 -62.07 -60.14 -11.16
C ASP A 792 -62.11 -59.87 -9.65
N HIS A 793 -61.81 -58.65 -9.21
CA HIS A 793 -61.97 -58.25 -7.80
C HIS A 793 -63.43 -58.29 -7.35
N VAL A 794 -64.36 -57.78 -8.17
CA VAL A 794 -65.80 -57.82 -7.89
C VAL A 794 -66.30 -59.25 -7.78
N LYS A 795 -65.93 -60.14 -8.72
CA LYS A 795 -66.27 -61.57 -8.69
C LYS A 795 -65.77 -62.27 -7.44
N ARG A 796 -64.55 -61.96 -6.99
CA ARG A 796 -63.98 -62.54 -5.76
C ARG A 796 -64.66 -62.01 -4.51
N ALA A 797 -64.97 -60.71 -4.48
CA ALA A 797 -65.63 -60.05 -3.35
C ALA A 797 -67.08 -60.51 -3.13
N GLU A 798 -67.75 -60.97 -4.19
CA GLU A 798 -69.14 -61.44 -4.15
C GLU A 798 -69.40 -62.51 -3.07
N ASN A 799 -68.41 -63.38 -2.83
CA ASN A 799 -68.49 -64.48 -1.87
C ASN A 799 -67.92 -64.13 -0.49
N THR A 800 -67.64 -62.85 -0.22
CA THR A 800 -67.06 -62.39 1.05
C THR A 800 -68.09 -61.60 1.87
N GLU A 801 -67.85 -61.48 3.18
CA GLU A 801 -68.71 -60.69 4.08
C GLU A 801 -68.75 -59.19 3.75
N LYS A 802 -67.79 -58.69 2.94
CA LYS A 802 -67.69 -57.29 2.52
C LYS A 802 -67.76 -57.20 0.98
N PRO A 803 -68.96 -57.09 0.39
CA PRO A 803 -69.11 -56.98 -1.06
C PRO A 803 -68.51 -55.67 -1.60
N PHE A 804 -68.25 -55.62 -2.90
CA PHE A 804 -67.75 -54.41 -3.57
C PHE A 804 -68.78 -53.27 -3.43
N PRO A 805 -68.35 -52.01 -3.20
CA PRO A 805 -69.28 -50.91 -2.96
C PRO A 805 -70.18 -50.62 -4.16
N LYS A 806 -71.50 -50.56 -3.95
CA LYS A 806 -72.50 -50.39 -5.02
C LYS A 806 -72.25 -49.15 -5.88
N LEU A 807 -72.01 -48.00 -5.27
CA LEU A 807 -71.75 -46.73 -5.98
C LEU A 807 -70.50 -46.79 -6.86
N GLU A 808 -69.46 -47.49 -6.43
CA GLU A 808 -68.25 -47.64 -7.24
C GLU A 808 -68.51 -48.63 -8.39
N LEU A 809 -69.26 -49.70 -8.14
CA LEU A 809 -69.62 -50.69 -9.16
C LEU A 809 -70.50 -50.09 -10.26
N GLU A 810 -71.48 -49.26 -9.89
CA GLU A 810 -72.30 -48.47 -10.82
C GLU A 810 -71.42 -47.52 -11.65
N TRP A 811 -70.48 -46.83 -11.02
CA TRP A 811 -69.55 -45.95 -11.74
C TRP A 811 -68.67 -46.72 -12.73
N PHE A 812 -68.09 -47.85 -12.33
CA PHE A 812 -67.26 -48.67 -13.21
C PHE A 812 -68.07 -49.24 -14.39
N ALA A 813 -69.27 -49.76 -14.13
CA ALA A 813 -70.14 -50.29 -15.17
C ALA A 813 -70.52 -49.20 -16.19
N THR A 814 -70.94 -48.03 -15.70
CA THR A 814 -71.34 -46.90 -16.56
C THR A 814 -70.14 -46.34 -17.34
N THR A 815 -68.99 -46.17 -16.68
CA THR A 815 -67.76 -45.67 -17.32
C THR A 815 -67.27 -46.63 -18.39
N ALA A 816 -67.27 -47.95 -18.11
CA ALA A 816 -66.86 -48.95 -19.09
C ALA A 816 -67.81 -49.01 -20.29
N PHE A 817 -69.12 -48.82 -20.07
CA PHE A 817 -70.11 -48.77 -21.16
C PHE A 817 -69.91 -47.53 -22.03
N ASN A 818 -69.81 -46.35 -21.42
CA ASN A 818 -69.60 -45.08 -22.14
C ASN A 818 -68.30 -45.11 -22.95
N GLN A 819 -67.20 -45.58 -22.35
CA GLN A 819 -65.93 -45.75 -23.07
C GLN A 819 -66.06 -46.74 -24.24
N GLY A 820 -66.87 -47.80 -24.08
CA GLY A 820 -67.22 -48.71 -25.15
C GLY A 820 -67.96 -48.01 -26.29
N VAL A 821 -68.94 -47.16 -25.97
CA VAL A 821 -69.65 -46.34 -26.97
C VAL A 821 -68.71 -45.38 -27.69
N ASP A 822 -67.80 -44.71 -26.97
CA ASP A 822 -66.79 -43.83 -27.57
C ASP A 822 -65.91 -44.58 -28.60
N TYR A 823 -65.51 -45.82 -28.30
CA TYR A 823 -64.76 -46.65 -29.25
C TYR A 823 -65.60 -47.12 -30.44
N TYR A 824 -66.91 -47.33 -30.25
CA TYR A 824 -67.82 -47.62 -31.35
C TYR A 824 -67.95 -46.42 -32.30
N GLU A 825 -68.08 -45.20 -31.75
CA GLU A 825 -68.07 -43.97 -32.55
C GLU A 825 -66.74 -43.75 -33.28
N ALA A 826 -65.63 -44.21 -32.71
CA ALA A 826 -64.30 -44.19 -33.34
C ALA A 826 -64.05 -45.33 -34.36
N HIS A 827 -65.05 -46.15 -34.68
CA HIS A 827 -64.95 -47.33 -35.56
C HIS A 827 -63.95 -48.40 -35.08
N GLU A 828 -63.73 -48.51 -33.77
CA GLU A 828 -62.91 -49.55 -33.13
C GLU A 828 -63.78 -50.65 -32.50
N ASP A 829 -64.57 -51.33 -33.34
CA ASP A 829 -65.63 -52.25 -32.92
C ASP A 829 -65.17 -53.35 -31.96
N GLU A 830 -64.00 -53.94 -32.21
CA GLU A 830 -63.47 -55.02 -31.35
C GLU A 830 -63.08 -54.52 -29.95
N LEU A 831 -62.62 -53.28 -29.82
CA LEU A 831 -62.37 -52.67 -28.52
C LEU A 831 -63.69 -52.29 -27.84
N SER A 832 -64.62 -51.71 -28.58
CA SER A 832 -65.96 -51.37 -28.08
C SER A 832 -66.66 -52.59 -27.46
N LYS A 833 -66.73 -53.72 -28.20
CA LYS A 833 -67.33 -54.98 -27.70
C LYS A 833 -66.65 -55.48 -26.42
N LYS A 834 -65.32 -55.39 -26.33
CA LYS A 834 -64.58 -55.80 -25.13
C LYS A 834 -64.96 -54.94 -23.92
N TRP A 835 -65.04 -53.63 -24.09
CA TRP A 835 -65.42 -52.68 -23.03
C TRP A 835 -66.86 -52.87 -22.57
N ILE A 836 -67.82 -52.96 -23.50
CA ILE A 836 -69.23 -53.19 -23.20
C ILE A 836 -69.44 -54.55 -22.50
N SER A 837 -68.71 -55.59 -22.90
CA SER A 837 -68.74 -56.89 -22.22
C SER A 837 -68.30 -56.81 -20.75
N GLN A 838 -67.28 -56.01 -20.44
CA GLN A 838 -66.89 -55.77 -19.04
C GLN A 838 -67.95 -54.95 -18.30
N ALA A 839 -68.57 -53.97 -18.95
CA ALA A 839 -69.65 -53.17 -18.36
C ALA A 839 -70.85 -54.03 -17.93
N PHE A 840 -71.28 -54.98 -18.78
CA PHE A 840 -72.32 -55.95 -18.41
C PHE A 840 -71.89 -56.85 -17.25
N THR A 841 -70.64 -57.30 -17.25
CA THR A 841 -70.10 -58.10 -16.14
C THR A 841 -70.21 -57.31 -14.83
N LEU A 842 -69.82 -56.03 -14.81
CA LEU A 842 -69.89 -55.18 -13.62
C LEU A 842 -71.33 -54.89 -13.19
N ALA A 843 -72.22 -54.57 -14.14
CA ALA A 843 -73.63 -54.30 -13.88
C ALA A 843 -74.37 -55.50 -13.29
N HIS A 844 -74.01 -56.72 -13.72
CA HIS A 844 -74.57 -57.96 -13.18
C HIS A 844 -74.35 -58.10 -11.66
N TYR A 845 -73.18 -57.70 -11.17
CA TYR A 845 -72.84 -57.75 -9.75
C TYR A 845 -73.36 -56.56 -8.93
N HIS A 846 -74.07 -55.58 -9.53
CA HIS A 846 -74.57 -54.37 -8.84
C HIS A 846 -75.66 -54.65 -7.78
N ARG A 847 -76.40 -55.76 -7.93
CA ARG A 847 -77.48 -56.20 -7.01
C ARG A 847 -78.54 -55.10 -6.78
N ASP A 848 -79.06 -54.53 -7.86
CA ASP A 848 -80.19 -53.59 -7.90
C ASP A 848 -81.48 -54.22 -8.47
N GLY A 849 -81.52 -55.55 -8.59
CA GLY A 849 -82.61 -56.26 -9.27
C GLY A 849 -82.44 -56.34 -10.79
N GLY A 850 -81.24 -56.06 -11.31
CA GLY A 850 -80.92 -56.12 -12.74
C GLY A 850 -81.31 -54.86 -13.50
N VAL A 851 -81.60 -53.76 -12.79
CA VAL A 851 -82.06 -52.50 -13.38
C VAL A 851 -80.96 -51.88 -14.23
N LEU A 852 -79.74 -51.74 -13.68
CA LEU A 852 -78.59 -51.22 -14.39
C LEU A 852 -78.20 -52.11 -15.58
N GLU A 853 -78.14 -53.43 -15.38
CA GLU A 853 -77.79 -54.37 -16.45
C GLU A 853 -78.79 -54.30 -17.62
N LYS A 854 -80.10 -54.29 -17.32
CA LYS A 854 -81.15 -54.16 -18.34
C LYS A 854 -81.06 -52.83 -19.09
N ALA A 855 -80.81 -51.72 -18.37
CA ALA A 855 -80.65 -50.41 -19.00
C ALA A 855 -79.48 -50.39 -19.98
N LEU A 856 -78.31 -50.91 -19.58
CA LEU A 856 -77.14 -51.00 -20.47
C LEU A 856 -77.41 -51.91 -21.68
N GLN A 857 -78.12 -53.03 -21.51
CA GLN A 857 -78.50 -53.92 -22.61
C GLN A 857 -79.44 -53.23 -23.62
N GLU A 858 -80.45 -52.50 -23.13
CA GLU A 858 -81.35 -51.71 -23.97
C GLU A 858 -80.57 -50.65 -24.77
N HIS A 859 -79.59 -49.98 -24.16
CA HIS A 859 -78.72 -49.04 -24.87
C HIS A 859 -77.83 -49.72 -25.90
N HIS A 860 -77.26 -50.89 -25.58
CA HIS A 860 -76.42 -51.66 -26.50
C HIS A 860 -77.17 -52.12 -27.77
N THR A 861 -78.43 -52.52 -27.66
CA THR A 861 -79.24 -52.93 -28.84
C THR A 861 -79.46 -51.81 -29.86
N ARG A 862 -79.20 -50.56 -29.49
CA ARG A 862 -79.29 -49.40 -30.38
C ARG A 862 -78.02 -49.18 -31.21
N LEU A 863 -76.89 -49.79 -30.82
CA LEU A 863 -75.64 -49.76 -31.58
C LEU A 863 -75.76 -50.71 -32.79
N LYS A 864 -75.36 -50.25 -33.96
CA LYS A 864 -75.43 -51.01 -35.22
C LYS A 864 -74.01 -51.30 -35.71
N TRP A 865 -73.61 -52.54 -35.56
CA TRP A 865 -72.30 -53.03 -35.99
C TRP A 865 -72.34 -53.32 -37.48
N ASP A 866 -71.33 -52.87 -38.22
CA ASP A 866 -71.18 -53.14 -39.65
C ASP A 866 -70.65 -54.56 -39.92
#